data_AF-A0A9E0JU84-F1
#
_entry.id   AF-A0A9E0JU84-F1
#
_cell.length_a   1.000
_cell.length_b   1.000
_cell.length_c   1.000
_cell.angle_alpha   90.00
_cell.angle_beta   90.00
_cell.angle_gamma   90.00
#
_symmetry.space_group_name_H-M   'P 1'
#
loop_
_entity.id
_entity.type
_entity.pdbx_description
1 polymer ?
#
loop_
_entity_poly.entity_id
_entity_poly.type
_entity_poly.pdbx_seq_one_letter_code
_entity_poly.pdbx_strand_id
1 'polypeptide(L)'
;MSTRAEFSSGLQKLRSGCAVQPADVLAVLSAGSPDEQEALRQAAEDALLHHCGADVQLRGLIEFSNVCACDCLYCGIRKGNRQLPRYTLTPDDIVGTALWCVKQGYGSIVLQAGERRDRRFIDGLVDVLHAIKSATRSERLPDGLGITLSVGEQSRADYARLREAGAHRYLLRMETFSPSLFARLHPPSQTFAARLECLHALRDTGFMVGTGVMIGIPGQTLADLAHDLCMFAALDVDMIGMGPYIPHTRSAMPDDWPVPPVATRLDWTLRMIAVARLLLRDANIAATTALQTLDPQGRERALRCGANVMMPQTTPPGVRRHYQLYDGKPCLDDQPEACAACLAQRIAGAGRRIGREGWGDAPHFARRNAVLAGGAAAAPPLHDTCRYGRLDDQDQPRRAQTEDELDTLQYGVWDDQVYDCRNGQDATPLPVSGLEQFAPDNPVRVFVADRGFLVFDPAASLVDAFRQYMQRAVDESCGKCAPCRIGTRKLLDELEALQRGRLTDRSLPTILELASLVAESSLCGLGRTCTLALAAAIRHFPEVFAAEARSGGVPAAQPGMVYVTAPCIEACPAKLDVPRYIDHIRAGNPAYALGVILDKYPLAATCGRVCVRFCEQACRRRLVDGAVGIKMLKRFAADRGYQAGQSLFDKSRIRTPALAQKKRVAVVGAGGAGITCAYQLLRKGIDVDVLEMQDKAGGMASVGIPSYRLPKDVLRAESEDAIQRLGGRLCYGRRLGQDYSVSDLFSQGYDAVFLGYGARQGSLLGIAGEDPSADGYYSGINFLRAVHDQVEYHIPFELKGEVVVVGAGNVAMDCVRSAVRLGASKVHLVYRRTRDDMPADHEEIEAAEKEGVVFHCLNNPSRLICENGRVTGVEMVEMRQTGTDSRGRSQIESIPGSERVMACDYLIAAIGQQVDRGTLSPDDGITVNRYGCIEVDPDTLETSRTGVFAGGDCVLGPLTLIHAMGQGAKAAHSIVQYLSQGRVTVQPRQRMQRLLADNRLLATGSLNRPLARKNRFTLPELDVAERVGNFSEVEQVITQAEAYFEADRCLRCYRIYSVITGAPLEDAVPTAECA
;
A
#
# COMPACT_ATOMS: atom_id res chain seq x y z
N MET A 1 -11.91 19.41 -3.46
CA MET A 1 -12.07 18.04 -4.02
C MET A 1 -13.15 18.12 -5.06
N SER A 2 -12.93 17.55 -6.25
CA SER A 2 -13.96 17.45 -7.29
C SER A 2 -15.07 16.53 -6.81
N THR A 3 -16.33 16.92 -6.98
CA THR A 3 -17.48 16.03 -6.74
C THR A 3 -17.51 14.91 -7.77
N ARG A 4 -18.11 13.76 -7.44
CA ARG A 4 -18.31 12.64 -8.40
C ARG A 4 -19.07 13.08 -9.65
N ALA A 5 -19.93 14.09 -9.53
CA ALA A 5 -20.65 14.72 -10.63
C ALA A 5 -19.71 15.53 -11.55
N GLU A 6 -18.81 16.32 -10.97
CA GLU A 6 -17.79 17.09 -11.71
C GLU A 6 -16.80 16.17 -12.45
N PHE A 7 -16.36 15.07 -11.81
CA PHE A 7 -15.52 14.07 -12.48
C PHE A 7 -16.25 13.46 -13.70
N SER A 8 -17.49 13.01 -13.51
CA SER A 8 -18.27 12.35 -14.57
C SER A 8 -18.53 13.29 -15.75
N SER A 9 -18.88 14.55 -15.45
CA SER A 9 -19.10 15.60 -16.43
C SER A 9 -17.80 15.95 -17.18
N GLY A 10 -16.70 16.15 -16.45
CA GLY A 10 -15.39 16.44 -17.04
C GLY A 10 -14.90 15.31 -17.95
N LEU A 11 -15.08 14.05 -17.52
CA LEU A 11 -14.68 12.88 -18.30
C LEU A 11 -15.52 12.76 -19.57
N GLN A 12 -16.83 13.02 -19.49
CA GLN A 12 -17.69 13.04 -20.67
C GLN A 12 -17.27 14.11 -21.68
N LYS A 13 -16.94 15.32 -21.21
CA LYS A 13 -16.45 16.42 -22.07
C LYS A 13 -15.11 16.09 -22.73
N LEU A 14 -14.18 15.49 -22.00
CA LEU A 14 -12.90 15.03 -22.55
C LEU A 14 -13.10 13.94 -23.62
N ARG A 15 -14.04 13.00 -23.40
CA ARG A 15 -14.39 11.95 -24.37
C ARG A 15 -15.09 12.49 -25.62
N SER A 16 -16.01 13.45 -25.47
CA SER A 16 -16.70 14.05 -26.62
C SER A 16 -15.82 15.05 -27.37
N GLY A 17 -14.87 15.67 -26.67
CA GLY A 17 -14.02 16.71 -27.22
C GLY A 17 -14.80 18.01 -27.44
N CYS A 18 -15.86 18.28 -26.67
CA CYS A 18 -16.66 19.50 -26.80
C CYS A 18 -16.52 20.36 -25.53
N ALA A 19 -16.12 21.62 -25.70
CA ALA A 19 -16.13 22.66 -24.67
C ALA A 19 -15.36 22.32 -23.37
N VAL A 20 -14.18 21.68 -23.49
CA VAL A 20 -13.31 21.35 -22.34
C VAL A 20 -12.70 22.62 -21.75
N GLN A 21 -12.89 22.83 -20.44
CA GLN A 21 -12.27 23.92 -19.67
C GLN A 21 -11.16 23.40 -18.74
N PRO A 22 -10.22 24.24 -18.28
CA PRO A 22 -9.18 23.83 -17.32
C PRO A 22 -9.74 23.20 -16.04
N ALA A 23 -10.89 23.68 -15.57
CA ALA A 23 -11.59 23.10 -14.43
C ALA A 23 -12.05 21.65 -14.69
N ASP A 24 -12.45 21.32 -15.92
CA ASP A 24 -12.82 19.96 -16.31
C ASP A 24 -11.59 19.03 -16.29
N VAL A 25 -10.44 19.53 -16.77
CA VAL A 25 -9.16 18.80 -16.74
C VAL A 25 -8.74 18.52 -15.30
N LEU A 26 -8.82 19.53 -14.42
CA LEU A 26 -8.50 19.39 -13.01
C LEU A 26 -9.45 18.42 -12.29
N ALA A 27 -10.75 18.48 -12.58
CA ALA A 27 -11.76 17.59 -12.03
C ALA A 27 -11.44 16.12 -12.36
N VAL A 28 -11.12 15.83 -13.63
CA VAL A 28 -10.76 14.47 -14.05
C VAL A 28 -9.41 14.02 -13.50
N LEU A 29 -8.41 14.91 -13.47
CA LEU A 29 -7.10 14.58 -12.90
C LEU A 29 -7.18 14.28 -11.39
N SER A 30 -8.17 14.86 -10.71
CA SER A 30 -8.42 14.68 -9.27
C SER A 30 -9.06 13.33 -8.89
N ALA A 31 -9.35 12.43 -9.84
CA ALA A 31 -10.00 11.12 -9.64
C ALA A 31 -9.53 10.35 -8.40
N GLY A 32 -10.26 10.39 -7.28
CA GLY A 32 -9.76 9.90 -5.99
C GLY A 32 -10.05 8.43 -5.73
N SER A 33 -11.17 7.94 -6.26
CA SER A 33 -11.66 6.58 -6.01
C SER A 33 -11.15 5.56 -7.05
N PRO A 34 -11.08 4.26 -6.70
CA PRO A 34 -10.72 3.21 -7.65
C PRO A 34 -11.62 3.18 -8.89
N ASP A 35 -12.92 3.43 -8.74
CA ASP A 35 -13.88 3.42 -9.85
C ASP A 35 -13.64 4.57 -10.83
N GLU A 36 -13.34 5.77 -10.33
CA GLU A 36 -13.02 6.94 -11.16
C GLU A 36 -11.70 6.74 -11.91
N GLN A 37 -10.69 6.19 -11.24
CA GLN A 37 -9.40 5.89 -11.86
C GLN A 37 -9.54 4.86 -12.99
N GLU A 38 -10.35 3.82 -12.77
CA GLU A 38 -10.62 2.79 -13.78
C GLU A 38 -11.42 3.35 -14.97
N ALA A 39 -12.42 4.19 -14.70
CA ALA A 39 -13.19 4.87 -15.76
C ALA A 39 -12.31 5.78 -16.63
N LEU A 40 -11.41 6.55 -16.02
CA LEU A 40 -10.44 7.38 -16.73
C LEU A 40 -9.47 6.52 -17.55
N ARG A 41 -8.95 5.45 -16.96
CA ARG A 41 -8.04 4.50 -17.64
C ARG A 41 -8.70 3.90 -18.88
N GLN A 42 -9.92 3.37 -18.74
CA GLN A 42 -10.65 2.76 -19.85
C GLN A 42 -10.93 3.78 -20.97
N ALA A 43 -11.37 4.99 -20.63
CA ALA A 43 -11.62 6.03 -21.62
C ALA A 43 -10.36 6.40 -22.43
N ALA A 44 -9.21 6.46 -21.77
CA ALA A 44 -7.93 6.72 -22.43
C ALA A 44 -7.48 5.55 -23.32
N GLU A 45 -7.70 4.31 -22.89
CA GLU A 45 -7.41 3.11 -23.68
C GLU A 45 -8.28 3.04 -24.94
N ASP A 46 -9.58 3.30 -24.82
CA ASP A 46 -10.52 3.35 -25.94
C ASP A 46 -10.09 4.41 -26.96
N ALA A 47 -9.75 5.62 -26.49
CA ALA A 47 -9.26 6.70 -27.34
C ALA A 47 -7.95 6.32 -28.05
N LEU A 48 -7.02 5.67 -27.34
CA LEU A 48 -5.76 5.20 -27.91
C LEU A 48 -6.01 4.18 -29.03
N LEU A 49 -6.81 3.14 -28.76
CA LEU A 49 -7.11 2.09 -29.72
C LEU A 49 -7.83 2.64 -30.96
N HIS A 50 -8.75 3.58 -30.75
CA HIS A 50 -9.50 4.19 -31.85
C HIS A 50 -8.63 5.09 -32.74
N HIS A 51 -7.76 5.92 -32.16
CA HIS A 51 -7.02 6.94 -32.91
C HIS A 51 -5.59 6.55 -33.31
N CYS A 52 -4.93 5.69 -32.54
CA CYS A 52 -3.54 5.27 -32.78
C CYS A 52 -3.38 3.77 -33.04
N GLY A 53 -4.42 2.97 -32.80
CA GLY A 53 -4.36 1.51 -32.89
C GLY A 53 -3.69 0.83 -31.70
N ALA A 54 -3.47 -0.48 -31.82
CA ALA A 54 -2.92 -1.35 -30.77
C ALA A 54 -1.38 -1.40 -30.73
N ASP A 55 -0.71 -0.86 -31.74
CA ASP A 55 0.74 -0.95 -31.89
C ASP A 55 1.48 -0.06 -30.89
N VAL A 56 2.59 -0.57 -30.36
CA VAL A 56 3.56 0.14 -29.53
C VAL A 56 4.81 0.40 -30.36
N GLN A 57 5.14 1.67 -30.55
CA GLN A 57 6.26 2.09 -31.37
C GLN A 57 7.56 2.04 -30.55
N LEU A 58 8.52 1.24 -30.99
CA LEU A 58 9.84 1.15 -30.36
C LEU A 58 10.76 2.24 -30.88
N ARG A 59 11.43 2.95 -29.94
CA ARG A 59 12.49 3.92 -30.28
C ARG A 59 13.75 3.63 -29.47
N GLY A 60 14.84 3.24 -30.14
CA GLY A 60 16.10 2.95 -29.46
C GLY A 60 16.68 4.22 -28.85
N LEU A 61 16.82 4.27 -27.52
CA LEU A 61 17.39 5.41 -26.82
C LEU A 61 18.92 5.31 -26.83
N ILE A 62 19.57 6.30 -27.44
CA ILE A 62 21.02 6.42 -27.52
C ILE A 62 21.42 7.71 -26.79
N GLU A 63 21.88 7.55 -25.57
CA GLU A 63 22.43 8.61 -24.73
C GLU A 63 23.89 8.79 -25.11
N PHE A 64 24.15 9.67 -26.07
CA PHE A 64 25.47 9.74 -26.69
C PHE A 64 26.44 10.68 -25.97
N SER A 65 25.96 11.52 -25.05
CA SER A 65 26.82 12.41 -24.27
C SER A 65 26.14 12.88 -22.99
N ASN A 66 26.82 12.80 -21.84
CA ASN A 66 26.34 13.39 -20.60
C ASN A 66 26.94 14.79 -20.32
N VAL A 67 27.62 15.40 -21.29
CA VAL A 67 28.17 16.75 -21.14
C VAL A 67 27.05 17.78 -21.29
N CYS A 68 26.83 18.60 -20.26
CA CYS A 68 25.77 19.60 -20.21
C CYS A 68 26.36 20.98 -19.86
N ALA A 69 25.86 22.03 -20.50
CA ALA A 69 26.21 23.42 -20.18
C ALA A 69 25.33 24.00 -19.05
N CYS A 70 24.25 23.32 -18.68
CA CYS A 70 23.20 23.83 -17.79
C CYS A 70 23.30 23.22 -16.39
N ASP A 71 22.77 23.97 -15.42
CA ASP A 71 22.95 23.72 -13.99
C ASP A 71 21.65 23.46 -13.22
N CYS A 72 20.63 22.91 -13.92
CA CYS A 72 19.31 22.63 -13.38
C CYS A 72 19.39 21.84 -12.07
N LEU A 73 18.60 22.24 -11.07
CA LEU A 73 18.75 21.75 -9.70
C LEU A 73 18.40 20.27 -9.58
N TYR A 74 17.40 19.80 -10.32
CA TYR A 74 16.91 18.43 -10.28
C TYR A 74 17.81 17.40 -10.99
N CYS A 75 18.77 17.85 -11.81
CA CYS A 75 19.40 17.00 -12.82
C CYS A 75 20.75 16.39 -12.37
N GLY A 76 20.86 15.05 -12.40
CA GLY A 76 22.10 14.34 -12.06
C GLY A 76 23.30 14.62 -12.98
N ILE A 77 23.08 15.01 -14.25
CA ILE A 77 24.14 15.32 -15.21
C ILE A 77 24.44 16.82 -15.34
N ARG A 78 23.90 17.66 -14.44
CA ARG A 78 24.13 19.11 -14.43
C ARG A 78 25.62 19.48 -14.46
N LYS A 79 25.99 20.61 -15.05
CA LYS A 79 27.38 21.07 -15.23
C LYS A 79 28.18 21.07 -13.92
N GLY A 80 27.56 21.47 -12.82
CA GLY A 80 28.16 21.58 -11.49
C GLY A 80 28.44 20.24 -10.81
N ASN A 81 27.89 19.11 -11.31
CA ASN A 81 28.26 17.79 -10.81
C ASN A 81 29.63 17.37 -11.38
N ARG A 82 30.70 17.66 -10.64
CA ARG A 82 32.09 17.34 -11.02
C ARG A 82 32.49 15.89 -10.71
N GLN A 83 31.68 15.16 -9.96
CA GLN A 83 31.96 13.78 -9.56
C GLN A 83 31.49 12.74 -10.59
N LEU A 84 30.80 13.17 -11.65
CA LEU A 84 30.31 12.30 -12.71
C LEU A 84 31.33 12.22 -13.85
N PRO A 85 31.82 11.02 -14.22
CA PRO A 85 32.66 10.85 -15.40
C PRO A 85 31.95 11.36 -16.66
N ARG A 86 32.56 12.33 -17.35
CA ARG A 86 32.01 12.91 -18.57
C ARG A 86 32.40 12.08 -19.78
N TYR A 87 31.44 11.85 -20.67
CA TYR A 87 31.68 11.11 -21.91
C TYR A 87 30.93 11.72 -23.09
N THR A 88 31.44 11.43 -24.28
CA THR A 88 30.76 11.62 -25.55
C THR A 88 31.15 10.43 -26.43
N LEU A 89 30.17 9.70 -26.95
CA LEU A 89 30.39 8.58 -27.86
C LEU A 89 31.04 9.07 -29.16
N THR A 90 31.81 8.21 -29.80
CA THR A 90 32.35 8.51 -31.13
C THR A 90 31.22 8.44 -32.17
N PRO A 91 31.34 9.15 -33.31
CA PRO A 91 30.39 9.02 -34.41
C PRO A 91 30.17 7.55 -34.83
N ASP A 92 31.23 6.75 -34.88
CA ASP A 92 31.16 5.34 -35.24
C ASP A 92 30.36 4.52 -34.24
N ASP A 93 30.50 4.78 -32.93
CA ASP A 93 29.69 4.11 -31.89
C ASP A 93 28.20 4.43 -32.05
N ILE A 94 27.88 5.70 -32.35
CA ILE A 94 26.49 6.15 -32.52
C ILE A 94 25.88 5.50 -33.78
N VAL A 95 26.59 5.55 -34.91
CA VAL A 95 26.14 4.95 -36.18
C VAL A 95 26.04 3.43 -36.05
N GLY A 96 27.01 2.78 -35.41
CA GLY A 96 26.99 1.34 -35.13
C GLY A 96 25.79 0.92 -34.28
N THR A 97 25.46 1.70 -33.25
CA THR A 97 24.27 1.46 -32.43
C THR A 97 22.97 1.67 -33.23
N ALA A 98 22.91 2.69 -34.09
CA ALA A 98 21.77 2.92 -34.97
C ALA A 98 21.56 1.77 -35.96
N LEU A 99 22.63 1.24 -36.56
CA LEU A 99 22.60 0.05 -37.42
C LEU A 99 22.14 -1.19 -36.66
N TRP A 100 22.56 -1.36 -35.41
CA TRP A 100 22.07 -2.44 -34.56
C TRP A 100 20.55 -2.32 -34.33
N CYS A 101 20.03 -1.12 -34.04
CA CYS A 101 18.58 -0.90 -33.90
C CYS A 101 17.82 -1.31 -35.18
N VAL A 102 18.35 -1.00 -36.37
CA VAL A 102 17.75 -1.43 -37.64
C VAL A 102 17.69 -2.96 -37.73
N LYS A 103 18.78 -3.66 -37.38
CA LYS A 103 18.84 -5.14 -37.38
C LYS A 103 17.82 -5.75 -36.42
N GLN A 104 17.55 -5.10 -35.29
CA GLN A 104 16.54 -5.53 -34.32
C GLN A 104 15.11 -5.15 -34.70
N GLY A 105 14.90 -4.54 -35.87
CA GLY A 105 13.58 -4.21 -36.40
C GLY A 105 13.02 -2.85 -35.94
N TYR A 106 13.82 -2.01 -35.27
CA TYR A 106 13.37 -0.69 -34.84
C TYR A 106 13.15 0.20 -36.06
N GLY A 107 12.08 0.99 -36.02
CA GLY A 107 11.79 2.01 -37.04
C GLY A 107 12.45 3.36 -36.76
N SER A 108 12.88 3.58 -35.51
CA SER A 108 13.46 4.85 -35.10
C SER A 108 14.35 4.80 -33.86
N ILE A 109 15.10 5.87 -33.64
CA ILE A 109 15.94 6.13 -32.46
C ILE A 109 15.68 7.50 -31.86
N VAL A 110 16.15 7.67 -30.63
CA VAL A 110 16.26 8.95 -29.93
C VAL A 110 17.73 9.19 -29.61
N LEU A 111 18.31 10.27 -30.15
CA LEU A 111 19.63 10.76 -29.78
C LEU A 111 19.47 11.77 -28.65
N GLN A 112 20.00 11.44 -27.48
CA GLN A 112 19.84 12.23 -26.26
C GLN A 112 21.20 12.62 -25.70
N ALA A 113 21.34 13.90 -25.31
CA ALA A 113 22.52 14.40 -24.64
C ALA A 113 22.17 15.47 -23.60
N GLY A 114 23.17 15.86 -22.80
CA GLY A 114 23.11 17.12 -22.06
C GLY A 114 22.98 18.33 -22.99
N GLU A 115 22.50 19.45 -22.48
CA GLU A 115 22.24 20.64 -23.29
C GLU A 115 23.52 21.37 -23.64
N ARG A 116 23.88 21.36 -24.93
CA ARG A 116 25.04 22.07 -25.48
C ARG A 116 24.62 22.86 -26.70
N ARG A 117 25.20 24.05 -26.85
CA ARG A 117 24.91 25.01 -27.94
C ARG A 117 26.18 25.44 -28.68
N ASP A 118 27.32 24.84 -28.35
CA ASP A 118 28.58 25.20 -28.99
C ASP A 118 28.63 24.66 -30.42
N ARG A 119 29.27 25.44 -31.30
CA ARG A 119 29.29 25.15 -32.74
C ARG A 119 29.84 23.77 -33.07
N ARG A 120 30.89 23.34 -32.36
CA ARG A 120 31.51 22.02 -32.56
C ARG A 120 30.55 20.87 -32.26
N PHE A 121 29.71 21.01 -31.23
CA PHE A 121 28.69 20.01 -30.91
C PHE A 121 27.63 19.91 -32.00
N ILE A 122 27.13 21.05 -32.51
CA ILE A 122 26.10 21.07 -33.55
C ILE A 122 26.64 20.55 -34.89
N ASP A 123 27.85 20.98 -35.28
CA ASP A 123 28.46 20.52 -36.53
C ASP A 123 28.71 19.01 -36.50
N GLY A 124 29.25 18.47 -35.39
CA GLY A 124 29.41 17.03 -35.24
C GLY A 124 28.08 16.26 -35.19
N LEU A 125 27.01 16.84 -34.63
CA LEU A 125 25.69 16.21 -34.65
C LEU A 125 25.10 16.16 -36.06
N VAL A 126 25.28 17.21 -36.87
CA VAL A 126 24.89 17.23 -38.30
C VAL A 126 25.59 16.11 -39.06
N ASP A 127 26.90 15.93 -38.88
CA ASP A 127 27.67 14.86 -39.53
C ASP A 127 27.16 13.47 -39.12
N VAL A 128 26.88 13.26 -37.83
CA VAL A 128 26.31 12.01 -37.31
C VAL A 128 24.93 11.73 -37.89
N LEU A 129 24.07 12.75 -38.02
CA LEU A 129 22.74 12.60 -38.62
C LEU A 129 22.82 12.15 -40.08
N HIS A 130 23.69 12.79 -40.87
CA HIS A 130 23.94 12.39 -42.25
C HIS A 130 24.47 10.96 -42.34
N ALA A 131 25.42 10.59 -41.48
CA ALA A 131 25.99 9.24 -41.44
C ALA A 131 24.93 8.18 -41.09
N ILE A 132 24.09 8.42 -40.06
CA ILE A 132 23.00 7.51 -39.70
C ILE A 132 22.03 7.37 -40.86
N LYS A 133 21.57 8.49 -41.45
CA LYS A 133 20.64 8.46 -42.57
C LYS A 133 21.20 7.71 -43.77
N SER A 134 22.46 7.95 -44.13
CA SER A 134 23.10 7.23 -45.23
C SER A 134 23.25 5.73 -44.94
N ALA A 135 23.72 5.37 -43.74
CA ALA A 135 24.04 3.98 -43.39
C ALA A 135 22.80 3.10 -43.17
N THR A 136 21.66 3.69 -42.79
CA THR A 136 20.45 2.94 -42.40
C THR A 136 19.40 2.82 -43.51
N ARG A 137 19.66 3.36 -44.71
CA ARG A 137 18.78 3.17 -45.87
C ARG A 137 18.71 1.69 -46.26
N SER A 138 17.49 1.20 -46.42
CA SER A 138 17.20 -0.18 -46.82
C SER A 138 15.83 -0.25 -47.48
N GLU A 139 15.46 -1.40 -48.06
CA GLU A 139 14.11 -1.61 -48.63
C GLU A 139 13.00 -1.33 -47.60
N ARG A 140 13.22 -1.66 -46.32
CA ARG A 140 12.26 -1.41 -45.23
C ARG A 140 12.22 0.06 -44.78
N LEU A 141 13.33 0.79 -44.95
CA LEU A 141 13.51 2.17 -44.50
C LEU A 141 14.17 2.98 -45.63
N PRO A 142 13.41 3.34 -46.68
CA PRO A 142 13.97 4.00 -47.88
C PRO A 142 14.61 5.35 -47.54
N ASP A 143 14.10 6.04 -46.51
CA ASP A 143 14.59 7.32 -46.00
C ASP A 143 15.53 7.19 -44.79
N GLY A 144 16.04 5.98 -44.57
CA GLY A 144 16.82 5.61 -43.40
C GLY A 144 15.97 5.58 -42.13
N LEU A 145 16.62 5.39 -40.99
CA LEU A 145 16.00 5.32 -39.68
C LEU A 145 15.35 6.66 -39.29
N GLY A 146 14.20 6.63 -38.61
CA GLY A 146 13.59 7.84 -38.07
C GLY A 146 14.39 8.38 -36.88
N ILE A 147 14.64 9.69 -36.81
CA ILE A 147 15.52 10.27 -35.78
C ILE A 147 14.78 11.32 -34.95
N THR A 148 14.78 11.11 -33.63
CA THR A 148 14.33 12.09 -32.63
C THR A 148 15.55 12.68 -31.94
N LEU A 149 15.64 14.01 -31.85
CA LEU A 149 16.67 14.70 -31.07
C LEU A 149 16.12 15.14 -29.71
N SER A 150 16.95 15.01 -28.67
CA SER A 150 16.69 15.53 -27.33
C SER A 150 17.99 16.14 -26.78
N VAL A 151 18.37 17.30 -27.29
CA VAL A 151 19.67 17.95 -27.03
C VAL A 151 19.57 19.40 -26.53
N GLY A 152 18.41 19.79 -25.99
CA GLY A 152 18.20 21.10 -25.37
C GLY A 152 17.73 22.21 -26.31
N GLU A 153 17.84 23.45 -25.85
CA GLU A 153 17.53 24.65 -26.63
C GLU A 153 18.59 24.91 -27.71
N GLN A 154 18.17 25.26 -28.93
CA GLN A 154 19.05 25.63 -30.04
C GLN A 154 18.53 26.89 -30.73
N SER A 155 19.38 27.51 -31.55
CA SER A 155 18.95 28.63 -32.39
C SER A 155 18.01 28.13 -33.50
N ARG A 156 17.13 28.99 -34.01
CA ARG A 156 16.26 28.69 -35.17
C ARG A 156 17.07 28.21 -36.39
N ALA A 157 18.24 28.80 -36.61
CA ALA A 157 19.14 28.40 -37.68
C ALA A 157 19.70 26.98 -37.46
N ASP A 158 20.10 26.64 -36.24
CA ASP A 158 20.61 25.30 -35.94
C ASP A 158 19.50 24.24 -35.96
N TYR A 159 18.27 24.57 -35.56
CA TYR A 159 17.12 23.69 -35.78
C TYR A 159 16.92 23.39 -37.27
N ALA A 160 16.94 24.39 -38.14
CA ALA A 160 16.83 24.18 -39.59
C ALA A 160 17.95 23.27 -40.12
N ARG A 161 19.20 23.50 -39.70
CA ARG A 161 20.35 22.66 -40.07
C ARG A 161 20.20 21.21 -39.62
N LEU A 162 19.77 20.98 -38.38
CA LEU A 162 19.54 19.63 -37.84
C LEU A 162 18.37 18.93 -38.57
N ARG A 163 17.37 19.69 -39.00
CA ARG A 163 16.26 19.18 -39.80
C ARG A 163 16.72 18.73 -41.18
N GLU A 164 17.46 19.59 -41.88
CA GLU A 164 18.04 19.32 -43.19
C GLU A 164 18.99 18.12 -43.15
N ALA A 165 19.73 17.96 -42.04
CA ALA A 165 20.60 16.81 -41.81
C ALA A 165 19.86 15.47 -41.63
N GLY A 166 18.54 15.51 -41.42
CA GLY A 166 17.66 14.33 -41.42
C GLY A 166 16.99 14.00 -40.09
N ALA A 167 17.16 14.81 -39.04
CA ALA A 167 16.32 14.69 -37.85
C ALA A 167 14.92 15.25 -38.13
N HIS A 168 13.86 14.50 -37.87
CA HIS A 168 12.49 14.95 -38.19
C HIS A 168 11.61 15.12 -36.95
N ARG A 169 12.08 14.65 -35.79
CA ARG A 169 11.43 14.80 -34.48
C ARG A 169 12.36 15.50 -33.51
N TYR A 170 11.81 16.37 -32.67
CA TYR A 170 12.56 17.03 -31.60
C TYR A 170 11.77 17.00 -30.30
N LEU A 171 12.40 16.55 -29.21
CA LEU A 171 11.83 16.53 -27.87
C LEU A 171 12.55 17.58 -27.00
N LEU A 172 11.90 18.71 -26.77
CA LEU A 172 12.36 19.75 -25.85
C LEU A 172 11.50 19.74 -24.60
N ARG A 173 12.04 19.28 -23.48
CA ARG A 173 11.30 19.21 -22.21
C ARG A 173 11.23 20.59 -21.56
N MET A 174 10.08 20.87 -20.95
CA MET A 174 9.84 22.07 -20.15
C MET A 174 9.97 21.80 -18.66
N GLU A 175 9.87 20.53 -18.24
CA GLU A 175 9.79 20.07 -16.85
C GLU A 175 8.51 20.49 -16.11
N THR A 176 8.04 21.72 -16.32
CA THR A 176 6.74 22.25 -15.89
C THR A 176 6.39 23.48 -16.72
N PHE A 177 5.11 23.70 -16.98
CA PHE A 177 4.58 24.93 -17.57
C PHE A 177 4.25 26.02 -16.54
N SER A 178 4.39 25.74 -15.25
CA SER A 178 4.30 26.75 -14.19
C SER A 178 5.55 27.65 -14.21
N PRO A 179 5.44 28.95 -14.55
CA PRO A 179 6.62 29.81 -14.72
C PRO A 179 7.43 29.97 -13.42
N SER A 180 6.75 29.97 -12.28
CA SER A 180 7.38 30.09 -10.96
C SER A 180 8.16 28.82 -10.60
N LEU A 181 7.60 27.63 -10.83
CA LEU A 181 8.31 26.37 -10.63
C LEU A 181 9.44 26.19 -11.65
N PHE A 182 9.24 26.59 -12.90
CA PHE A 182 10.28 26.55 -13.92
C PHE A 182 11.50 27.37 -13.49
N ALA A 183 11.29 28.62 -13.07
CA ALA A 183 12.38 29.51 -12.62
C ALA A 183 13.12 28.98 -11.39
N ARG A 184 12.40 28.26 -10.52
CA ARG A 184 12.98 27.60 -9.33
C ARG A 184 13.87 26.41 -9.67
N LEU A 185 13.61 25.71 -10.77
CA LEU A 185 14.32 24.48 -11.14
C LEU A 185 15.54 24.72 -12.04
N HIS A 186 15.53 25.80 -12.81
CA HIS A 186 16.49 26.08 -13.87
C HIS A 186 17.45 27.22 -13.49
N PRO A 187 18.69 27.23 -14.03
CA PRO A 187 19.59 28.35 -13.85
C PRO A 187 19.02 29.62 -14.52
N PRO A 188 19.38 30.84 -14.06
CA PRO A 188 18.88 32.09 -14.65
C PRO A 188 19.14 32.26 -16.15
N SER A 189 20.13 31.55 -16.71
CA SER A 189 20.44 31.53 -18.14
C SER A 189 19.42 30.76 -18.98
N GLN A 190 18.53 30.00 -18.36
CA GLN A 190 17.40 29.32 -19.00
C GLN A 190 16.11 29.96 -18.51
N THR A 191 15.38 30.60 -19.41
CA THR A 191 14.13 31.29 -19.07
C THR A 191 12.94 30.56 -19.69
N PHE A 192 11.80 30.64 -18.99
CA PHE A 192 10.55 30.04 -19.44
C PHE A 192 10.15 30.52 -20.84
N ALA A 193 10.24 31.84 -21.08
CA ALA A 193 9.89 32.47 -22.35
C ALA A 193 10.78 31.99 -23.50
N ALA A 194 12.11 32.00 -23.32
CA ALA A 194 13.04 31.54 -24.35
C ALA A 194 12.81 30.06 -24.71
N ARG A 195 12.45 29.24 -23.72
CA ARG A 195 12.18 27.82 -23.95
C ARG A 195 10.88 27.57 -24.71
N LEU A 196 9.85 28.38 -24.41
CA LEU A 196 8.60 28.39 -25.17
C LEU A 196 8.81 28.86 -26.62
N GLU A 197 9.62 29.90 -26.83
CA GLU A 197 10.03 30.34 -28.17
C GLU A 197 10.77 29.26 -28.95
N CYS A 198 11.61 28.45 -28.28
CA CYS A 198 12.25 27.31 -28.92
C CYS A 198 11.24 26.25 -29.40
N LEU A 199 10.16 25.99 -28.65
CA LEU A 199 9.09 25.08 -29.08
C LEU A 199 8.37 25.61 -30.34
N HIS A 200 8.15 26.93 -30.43
CA HIS A 200 7.61 27.56 -31.65
C HIS A 200 8.62 27.49 -32.81
N ALA A 201 9.90 27.78 -32.56
CA ALA A 201 10.94 27.70 -33.59
C ALA A 201 11.10 26.29 -34.16
N LEU A 202 10.95 25.25 -33.34
CA LEU A 202 10.91 23.85 -33.77
C LEU A 202 9.73 23.59 -34.71
N ARG A 203 8.55 24.12 -34.39
CA ARG A 203 7.36 24.04 -35.24
C ARG A 203 7.59 24.75 -36.58
N ASP A 204 8.13 25.97 -36.56
CA ASP A 204 8.38 26.79 -37.75
C ASP A 204 9.43 26.19 -38.69
N THR A 205 10.40 25.47 -38.13
CA THR A 205 11.41 24.69 -38.88
C THR A 205 10.87 23.31 -39.30
N GLY A 206 9.60 23.06 -39.02
CA GLY A 206 8.77 21.95 -39.49
C GLY A 206 8.93 20.65 -38.71
N PHE A 207 9.63 20.63 -37.57
CA PHE A 207 9.79 19.41 -36.79
C PHE A 207 8.44 18.88 -36.31
N MET A 208 8.36 17.57 -36.12
CA MET A 208 7.41 17.02 -35.15
C MET A 208 7.84 17.46 -33.75
N VAL A 209 7.04 18.30 -33.13
CA VAL A 209 7.36 18.93 -31.86
C VAL A 209 6.93 18.04 -30.71
N GLY A 210 7.89 17.65 -29.89
CA GLY A 210 7.67 16.97 -28.64
C GLY A 210 8.07 17.83 -27.46
N THR A 211 7.31 17.71 -26.37
CA THR A 211 7.68 18.29 -25.07
C THR A 211 7.33 17.35 -23.92
N GLY A 212 7.48 17.81 -22.68
CA GLY A 212 7.35 16.96 -21.51
C GLY A 212 7.51 17.69 -20.19
N VAL A 213 6.90 17.12 -19.16
CA VAL A 213 6.95 17.59 -17.78
C VAL A 213 7.38 16.47 -16.83
N MET A 214 7.85 16.85 -15.65
CA MET A 214 8.08 15.95 -14.52
C MET A 214 6.88 16.01 -13.58
N ILE A 215 6.43 14.86 -13.09
CA ILE A 215 5.26 14.76 -12.22
C ILE A 215 5.71 14.55 -10.77
N GLY A 216 5.23 15.41 -9.88
CA GLY A 216 5.57 15.45 -8.47
C GLY A 216 6.98 15.97 -8.21
N ILE A 217 7.38 17.02 -8.92
CA ILE A 217 8.46 17.90 -8.47
C ILE A 217 8.00 18.65 -7.19
N PRO A 218 8.92 18.99 -6.27
CA PRO A 218 8.55 19.67 -5.03
C PRO A 218 7.78 20.97 -5.25
N GLY A 219 6.68 21.14 -4.50
CA GLY A 219 5.80 22.32 -4.61
C GLY A 219 4.83 22.31 -5.80
N GLN A 220 4.81 21.25 -6.62
CA GLN A 220 3.87 21.11 -7.74
C GLN A 220 2.52 20.57 -7.26
N THR A 221 1.45 21.25 -7.67
CA THR A 221 0.07 20.92 -7.34
C THR A 221 -0.62 20.17 -8.48
N LEU A 222 -1.80 19.58 -8.21
CA LEU A 222 -2.66 19.04 -9.27
C LEU A 222 -3.14 20.13 -10.24
N ALA A 223 -3.26 21.38 -9.79
CA ALA A 223 -3.61 22.50 -10.66
C ALA A 223 -2.48 22.84 -11.63
N ASP A 224 -1.22 22.80 -11.18
CA ASP A 224 -0.05 22.95 -12.06
C ASP A 224 -0.02 21.84 -13.11
N LEU A 225 -0.30 20.60 -12.72
CA LEU A 225 -0.35 19.45 -13.63
C LEU A 225 -1.52 19.54 -14.62
N ALA A 226 -2.68 20.03 -14.19
CA ALA A 226 -3.79 20.32 -15.09
C ALA A 226 -3.45 21.44 -16.08
N HIS A 227 -2.75 22.48 -15.61
CA HIS A 227 -2.23 23.54 -16.46
C HIS A 227 -1.22 23.01 -17.48
N ASP A 228 -0.29 22.13 -17.07
CA ASP A 228 0.66 21.46 -17.96
C ASP A 228 -0.05 20.72 -19.11
N LEU A 229 -1.15 20.00 -18.81
CA LEU A 229 -1.97 19.31 -19.79
C LEU A 229 -2.68 20.27 -20.75
N CYS A 230 -3.26 21.36 -20.23
CA CYS A 230 -3.85 22.41 -21.05
C CYS A 230 -2.80 23.06 -21.97
N MET A 231 -1.56 23.22 -21.50
CA MET A 231 -0.47 23.78 -22.30
C MET A 231 0.01 22.82 -23.38
N PHE A 232 0.07 21.51 -23.14
CA PHE A 232 0.33 20.54 -24.21
C PHE A 232 -0.70 20.66 -25.33
N ALA A 233 -1.97 20.79 -24.96
CA ALA A 233 -3.05 20.92 -25.91
C ALA A 233 -2.95 22.28 -26.64
N ALA A 234 -2.79 23.40 -25.92
CA ALA A 234 -2.66 24.74 -26.50
C ALA A 234 -1.46 24.86 -27.45
N LEU A 235 -0.35 24.18 -27.14
CA LEU A 235 0.81 24.08 -28.00
C LEU A 235 0.66 23.04 -29.11
N ASP A 236 -0.44 22.28 -29.12
CA ASP A 236 -0.82 21.31 -30.14
C ASP A 236 0.33 20.33 -30.47
N VAL A 237 0.92 19.74 -29.42
CA VAL A 237 2.18 18.98 -29.53
C VAL A 237 1.98 17.57 -30.12
N ASP A 238 2.94 17.12 -30.92
CA ASP A 238 2.88 15.82 -31.60
C ASP A 238 3.31 14.65 -30.71
N MET A 239 4.16 14.94 -29.72
CA MET A 239 4.76 13.94 -28.85
C MET A 239 4.87 14.43 -27.41
N ILE A 240 4.63 13.53 -26.46
CA ILE A 240 4.68 13.84 -25.04
C ILE A 240 5.59 12.84 -24.32
N GLY A 241 6.64 13.36 -23.70
CA GLY A 241 7.54 12.62 -22.83
C GLY A 241 7.37 13.08 -21.39
N MET A 242 6.55 12.40 -20.61
CA MET A 242 6.30 12.73 -19.21
C MET A 242 6.65 11.56 -18.29
N GLY A 243 7.02 11.85 -17.06
CA GLY A 243 7.38 10.82 -16.09
C GLY A 243 7.44 11.35 -14.67
N PRO A 244 7.37 10.45 -13.67
CA PRO A 244 7.49 10.88 -12.29
C PRO A 244 8.87 11.49 -12.05
N TYR A 245 8.93 12.58 -11.29
CA TYR A 245 10.18 13.10 -10.77
C TYR A 245 10.81 12.04 -9.87
N ILE A 246 12.09 11.75 -10.06
CA ILE A 246 12.85 10.84 -9.19
C ILE A 246 14.10 11.61 -8.76
N PRO A 247 14.34 11.77 -7.45
CA PRO A 247 15.53 12.46 -6.98
C PRO A 247 16.81 11.76 -7.44
N HIS A 248 17.85 12.55 -7.67
CA HIS A 248 19.22 12.07 -7.83
C HIS A 248 20.02 12.50 -6.60
N THR A 249 20.74 11.58 -5.96
CA THR A 249 21.60 11.82 -4.77
C THR A 249 22.65 12.91 -4.99
N ARG A 250 23.01 13.16 -6.25
CA ARG A 250 23.95 14.23 -6.67
C ARG A 250 23.29 15.40 -7.41
N SER A 251 21.97 15.53 -7.33
CA SER A 251 21.27 16.75 -7.76
C SER A 251 21.62 17.92 -6.83
N ALA A 252 21.32 19.14 -7.26
CA ALA A 252 21.42 20.34 -6.43
C ALA A 252 20.03 20.78 -5.92
N MET A 253 19.05 19.87 -5.91
CA MET A 253 17.74 20.14 -5.34
C MET A 253 17.89 20.35 -3.83
N PRO A 254 17.29 21.41 -3.24
CA PRO A 254 17.35 21.62 -1.81
C PRO A 254 16.72 20.46 -1.03
N ASP A 255 17.35 20.03 0.07
CA ASP A 255 16.90 18.88 0.87
C ASP A 255 15.56 19.15 1.59
N ASP A 256 15.23 20.42 1.80
CA ASP A 256 13.99 20.92 2.41
C ASP A 256 12.81 20.99 1.44
N TRP A 257 12.99 20.63 0.17
CA TRP A 257 11.92 20.64 -0.82
C TRP A 257 11.19 19.28 -0.83
N PRO A 258 9.97 19.19 -0.26
CA PRO A 258 9.30 17.92 -0.06
C PRO A 258 8.92 17.28 -1.40
N VAL A 259 9.42 16.08 -1.63
CA VAL A 259 9.06 15.26 -2.79
C VAL A 259 7.84 14.41 -2.44
N PRO A 260 6.74 14.47 -3.22
CA PRO A 260 5.58 13.62 -2.99
C PRO A 260 5.95 12.13 -2.93
N PRO A 261 5.24 11.30 -2.15
CA PRO A 261 5.50 9.87 -2.06
C PRO A 261 5.52 9.18 -3.43
N VAL A 262 6.25 8.07 -3.53
CA VAL A 262 6.36 7.27 -4.77
C VAL A 262 4.98 6.89 -5.31
N ALA A 263 4.08 6.43 -4.44
CA ALA A 263 2.72 6.05 -4.82
C ALA A 263 1.94 7.22 -5.44
N THR A 264 2.06 8.42 -4.86
CA THR A 264 1.42 9.65 -5.38
C THR A 264 1.98 10.04 -6.74
N ARG A 265 3.32 10.06 -6.90
CA ARG A 265 3.96 10.36 -8.18
C ARG A 265 3.56 9.38 -9.27
N LEU A 266 3.51 8.10 -8.95
CA LEU A 266 3.09 7.05 -9.87
C LEU A 266 1.63 7.22 -10.29
N ASP A 267 0.73 7.39 -9.32
CA ASP A 267 -0.70 7.62 -9.55
C ASP A 267 -0.95 8.88 -10.39
N TRP A 268 -0.40 10.03 -10.00
CA TRP A 268 -0.50 11.28 -10.76
C TRP A 268 0.04 11.11 -12.18
N THR A 269 1.15 10.40 -12.37
CA THR A 269 1.72 10.19 -13.70
C THR A 269 0.77 9.35 -14.57
N LEU A 270 0.18 8.28 -14.05
CA LEU A 270 -0.75 7.45 -14.81
C LEU A 270 -2.01 8.22 -15.21
N ARG A 271 -2.53 9.07 -14.33
CA ARG A 271 -3.67 9.97 -14.64
C ARG A 271 -3.29 11.03 -15.66
N MET A 272 -2.11 11.63 -15.55
CA MET A 272 -1.59 12.59 -16.54
C MET A 272 -1.50 11.95 -17.93
N ILE A 273 -1.03 10.71 -18.03
CA ILE A 273 -0.98 9.97 -19.31
C ILE A 273 -2.40 9.77 -19.87
N ALA A 274 -3.35 9.36 -19.03
CA ALA A 274 -4.73 9.13 -19.45
C ALA A 274 -5.43 10.41 -19.92
N VAL A 275 -5.30 11.51 -19.16
CA VAL A 275 -5.90 12.80 -19.53
C VAL A 275 -5.22 13.40 -20.76
N ALA A 276 -3.89 13.30 -20.87
CA ALA A 276 -3.16 13.73 -22.07
C ALA A 276 -3.64 12.98 -23.32
N ARG A 277 -3.90 11.66 -23.22
CA ARG A 277 -4.47 10.89 -24.32
C ARG A 277 -5.87 11.37 -24.70
N LEU A 278 -6.70 11.78 -23.75
CA LEU A 278 -8.04 12.28 -24.07
C LEU A 278 -8.01 13.68 -24.73
N LEU A 279 -7.07 14.53 -24.33
CA LEU A 279 -6.86 15.86 -24.90
C LEU A 279 -6.19 15.81 -26.28
N LEU A 280 -5.14 15.01 -26.43
CA LEU A 280 -4.33 14.86 -27.64
C LEU A 280 -4.41 13.41 -28.15
N ARG A 281 -5.57 13.08 -28.71
CA ARG A 281 -6.02 11.70 -29.01
C ARG A 281 -5.09 10.89 -29.89
N ASP A 282 -4.39 11.55 -30.78
CA ASP A 282 -3.52 10.97 -31.80
C ASP A 282 -2.04 11.36 -31.65
N ALA A 283 -1.66 11.93 -30.50
CA ALA A 283 -0.27 12.21 -30.18
C ALA A 283 0.48 10.94 -29.75
N ASN A 284 1.80 10.97 -29.90
CA ASN A 284 2.67 9.90 -29.40
C ASN A 284 3.04 10.15 -27.93
N ILE A 285 2.66 9.25 -27.04
CA ILE A 285 2.90 9.36 -25.59
C ILE A 285 3.83 8.24 -25.14
N ALA A 286 4.94 8.61 -24.50
CA ALA A 286 5.98 7.66 -24.11
C ALA A 286 5.76 7.01 -22.73
N ALA A 287 5.86 5.69 -22.67
CA ALA A 287 6.00 4.92 -21.43
C ALA A 287 7.46 4.98 -20.95
N THR A 288 7.76 5.95 -20.09
CA THR A 288 9.13 6.30 -19.68
C THR A 288 9.74 5.30 -18.68
N THR A 289 11.07 5.19 -18.65
CA THR A 289 11.80 4.32 -17.71
C THR A 289 11.69 4.76 -16.25
N ALA A 290 11.32 6.02 -16.00
CA ALA A 290 11.10 6.53 -14.64
C ALA A 290 9.91 5.81 -13.97
N LEU A 291 8.87 5.48 -14.72
CA LEU A 291 7.76 4.66 -14.21
C LEU A 291 8.22 3.27 -13.75
N GLN A 292 9.08 2.62 -14.53
CA GLN A 292 9.67 1.33 -14.18
C GLN A 292 10.55 1.39 -12.92
N THR A 293 11.15 2.56 -12.67
CA THR A 293 12.00 2.77 -11.49
C THR A 293 11.16 2.85 -10.21
N LEU A 294 9.96 3.43 -10.30
CA LEU A 294 9.03 3.53 -9.18
C LEU A 294 8.19 2.26 -8.97
N ASP A 295 7.90 1.53 -10.04
CA ASP A 295 7.12 0.29 -10.04
C ASP A 295 7.65 -0.62 -11.17
N PRO A 296 8.05 -1.87 -10.91
CA PRO A 296 8.54 -2.80 -11.93
C PRO A 296 7.63 -2.95 -13.16
N GLN A 297 6.30 -2.81 -12.99
CA GLN A 297 5.28 -2.87 -14.06
C GLN A 297 4.82 -1.48 -14.53
N GLY A 298 5.47 -0.41 -14.11
CA GLY A 298 5.01 0.97 -14.34
C GLY A 298 4.88 1.34 -15.81
N ARG A 299 5.67 0.75 -16.71
CA ARG A 299 5.59 1.03 -18.16
C ARG A 299 4.41 0.34 -18.82
N GLU A 300 4.09 -0.87 -18.39
CA GLU A 300 2.93 -1.64 -18.84
C GLU A 300 1.64 -0.98 -18.39
N ARG A 301 1.62 -0.49 -17.14
CA ARG A 301 0.52 0.33 -16.63
C ARG A 301 0.35 1.60 -17.46
N ALA A 302 1.44 2.26 -17.84
CA ALA A 302 1.39 3.43 -18.73
C ALA A 302 0.77 3.12 -20.10
N LEU A 303 1.11 1.97 -20.70
CA LEU A 303 0.52 1.51 -21.96
C LEU A 303 -1.00 1.33 -21.83
N ARG A 304 -1.46 0.74 -20.72
CA ARG A 304 -2.90 0.58 -20.40
C ARG A 304 -3.60 1.90 -20.07
N CYS A 305 -2.86 2.97 -19.79
CA CYS A 305 -3.39 4.31 -19.54
C CYS A 305 -3.33 5.22 -20.77
N GLY A 306 -2.96 4.73 -21.96
CA GLY A 306 -2.97 5.54 -23.19
C GLY A 306 -1.58 5.86 -23.77
N ALA A 307 -0.48 5.36 -23.19
CA ALA A 307 0.84 5.45 -23.82
C ALA A 307 0.99 4.47 -25.00
N ASN A 308 1.73 4.86 -26.03
CA ASN A 308 1.90 4.06 -27.25
C ASN A 308 3.34 4.07 -27.81
N VAL A 309 4.27 4.71 -27.11
CA VAL A 309 5.70 4.69 -27.45
C VAL A 309 6.48 4.07 -26.31
N MET A 310 7.40 3.16 -26.64
CA MET A 310 8.35 2.59 -25.69
C MET A 310 9.76 2.85 -26.17
N MET A 311 10.62 3.30 -25.26
CA MET A 311 12.02 3.63 -25.57
C MET A 311 12.97 2.68 -24.84
N PRO A 312 13.42 1.58 -25.47
CA PRO A 312 14.43 0.70 -24.92
C PRO A 312 15.79 1.39 -24.82
N GLN A 313 16.56 1.09 -23.78
CA GLN A 313 17.90 1.63 -23.62
C GLN A 313 18.88 0.87 -24.53
N THR A 314 19.39 1.55 -25.56
CA THR A 314 20.26 0.95 -26.59
C THR A 314 21.69 1.46 -26.54
N THR A 315 21.97 2.47 -25.71
CA THR A 315 23.32 3.01 -25.49
C THR A 315 24.34 1.90 -25.22
N PRO A 316 25.60 1.97 -25.70
CA PRO A 316 26.63 0.98 -25.39
C PRO A 316 26.83 0.78 -23.86
N PRO A 317 26.93 -0.47 -23.35
CA PRO A 317 26.98 -0.76 -21.91
C PRO A 317 28.07 -0.01 -21.13
N GLY A 318 29.24 0.22 -21.74
CA GLY A 318 30.39 0.87 -21.09
C GLY A 318 30.11 2.28 -20.55
N VAL A 319 29.10 2.98 -21.07
CA VAL A 319 28.78 4.37 -20.69
C VAL A 319 27.40 4.56 -20.06
N ARG A 320 26.53 3.54 -20.04
CA ARG A 320 25.14 3.64 -19.54
C ARG A 320 25.04 4.20 -18.13
N ARG A 321 25.86 3.68 -17.22
CA ARG A 321 25.94 4.12 -15.81
C ARG A 321 26.33 5.59 -15.65
N HIS A 322 26.90 6.22 -16.66
CA HIS A 322 27.33 7.61 -16.62
C HIS A 322 26.24 8.59 -17.09
N TYR A 323 25.11 8.10 -17.62
CA TYR A 323 23.95 8.93 -17.98
C TYR A 323 22.77 8.67 -17.03
N GLN A 324 22.83 9.29 -15.85
CA GLN A 324 21.80 9.19 -14.82
C GLN A 324 21.21 10.58 -14.54
N LEU A 325 19.98 10.80 -15.00
CA LEU A 325 19.21 12.01 -14.64
C LEU A 325 18.66 11.90 -13.21
N TYR A 326 18.41 10.67 -12.76
CA TYR A 326 17.83 10.27 -11.48
C TYR A 326 18.42 8.93 -11.01
N ASP A 327 18.33 8.61 -9.72
CA ASP A 327 18.89 7.39 -9.14
C ASP A 327 18.03 6.15 -9.43
N GLY A 328 18.68 4.98 -9.51
CA GLY A 328 17.98 3.69 -9.66
C GLY A 328 17.46 3.42 -11.06
N LYS A 329 17.99 4.12 -12.08
CA LYS A 329 17.64 3.91 -13.49
C LYS A 329 17.80 2.42 -13.87
N PRO A 330 16.77 1.79 -14.47
CA PRO A 330 16.83 0.37 -14.83
C PRO A 330 17.73 0.10 -16.05
N CYS A 331 18.10 -1.16 -16.23
CA CYS A 331 18.82 -1.68 -17.41
C CYS A 331 20.24 -1.10 -17.64
N LEU A 332 20.95 -0.79 -16.54
CA LEU A 332 22.33 -0.29 -16.61
C LEU A 332 23.33 -1.40 -17.00
N ASP A 333 23.07 -2.65 -16.59
CA ASP A 333 24.00 -3.78 -16.75
C ASP A 333 23.49 -4.87 -17.71
N ASP A 334 22.29 -4.72 -18.29
CA ASP A 334 21.66 -5.71 -19.17
C ASP A 334 22.30 -5.75 -20.58
N GLN A 335 22.52 -6.95 -21.14
CA GLN A 335 22.92 -7.08 -22.54
C GLN A 335 21.72 -6.75 -23.48
N PRO A 336 21.90 -5.92 -24.52
CA PRO A 336 20.82 -5.47 -25.41
C PRO A 336 19.94 -6.60 -25.99
N GLU A 337 20.55 -7.74 -26.32
CA GLU A 337 19.92 -8.88 -26.99
C GLU A 337 19.01 -9.70 -26.05
N ALA A 338 19.37 -9.82 -24.77
CA ALA A 338 18.55 -10.50 -23.75
C ALA A 338 17.27 -9.70 -23.43
N CYS A 339 17.25 -8.41 -23.76
CA CYS A 339 16.16 -7.50 -23.43
C CYS A 339 14.99 -7.55 -24.45
N ALA A 340 15.23 -7.92 -25.71
CA ALA A 340 14.21 -7.84 -26.77
C ALA A 340 13.03 -8.81 -26.57
N ALA A 341 13.29 -10.06 -26.15
CA ALA A 341 12.25 -11.05 -25.86
C ALA A 341 11.45 -10.67 -24.61
N CYS A 342 12.14 -10.21 -23.55
CA CYS A 342 11.51 -9.69 -22.34
C CYS A 342 10.62 -8.48 -22.66
N LEU A 343 11.10 -7.54 -23.48
CA LEU A 343 10.33 -6.37 -23.91
C LEU A 343 9.07 -6.74 -24.69
N ALA A 344 9.17 -7.70 -25.61
CA ALA A 344 8.03 -8.19 -26.36
C ALA A 344 6.98 -8.85 -25.45
N GLN A 345 7.42 -9.67 -24.48
CA GLN A 345 6.53 -10.28 -23.49
C GLN A 345 5.84 -9.23 -22.61
N ARG A 346 6.56 -8.17 -22.20
CA ARG A 346 5.99 -7.08 -21.39
C ARG A 346 4.96 -6.26 -22.16
N ILE A 347 5.21 -5.97 -23.44
CA ILE A 347 4.24 -5.30 -24.32
C ILE A 347 3.00 -6.19 -24.52
N ALA A 348 3.20 -7.49 -24.74
CA ALA A 348 2.11 -8.46 -24.86
C ALA A 348 1.30 -8.59 -23.57
N GLY A 349 1.96 -8.61 -22.40
CA GLY A 349 1.31 -8.61 -21.09
C GLY A 349 0.49 -7.34 -20.81
N ALA A 350 0.75 -6.24 -21.52
CA ALA A 350 -0.09 -5.05 -21.51
C ALA A 350 -1.28 -5.13 -22.49
N GLY A 351 -1.48 -6.26 -23.20
CA GLY A 351 -2.52 -6.41 -24.23
C GLY A 351 -2.19 -5.69 -25.54
N ARG A 352 -0.90 -5.39 -25.79
CA ARG A 352 -0.44 -4.59 -26.92
C ARG A 352 0.51 -5.41 -27.80
N ARG A 353 0.82 -4.91 -28.99
CA ARG A 353 1.77 -5.55 -29.92
C ARG A 353 2.82 -4.56 -30.41
N ILE A 354 3.99 -5.05 -30.79
CA ILE A 354 5.09 -4.20 -31.29
C ILE A 354 4.76 -3.74 -32.71
N GLY A 355 4.77 -2.43 -32.95
CA GLY A 355 4.73 -1.86 -34.30
C GLY A 355 6.04 -2.12 -35.03
N ARG A 356 5.99 -2.74 -36.21
CA ARG A 356 7.19 -3.17 -36.98
C ARG A 356 7.41 -2.38 -38.28
N GLU A 357 6.50 -1.47 -38.61
CA GLU A 357 6.47 -0.76 -39.89
C GLU A 357 6.71 0.75 -39.71
N GLY A 358 7.52 1.35 -40.59
CA GLY A 358 7.75 2.79 -40.67
C GLY A 358 8.48 3.42 -39.47
N TRP A 359 8.44 4.75 -39.38
CA TRP A 359 9.12 5.53 -38.33
C TRP A 359 8.34 5.64 -37.01
N GLY A 360 7.09 5.16 -36.96
CA GLY A 360 6.20 5.33 -35.81
C GLY A 360 5.92 6.79 -35.49
N ASP A 361 5.69 7.61 -36.53
CA ASP A 361 5.33 9.02 -36.41
C ASP A 361 3.93 9.19 -35.82
N ALA A 362 3.66 10.33 -35.19
CA ALA A 362 2.36 10.57 -34.56
C ALA A 362 1.32 10.85 -35.66
N PRO A 363 0.15 10.17 -35.67
CA PRO A 363 -0.91 10.51 -36.61
C PRO A 363 -1.35 11.99 -36.50
N HIS A 364 -1.18 12.59 -35.31
CA HIS A 364 -1.37 14.02 -35.04
C HIS A 364 -0.64 14.94 -36.03
N PHE A 365 0.63 14.64 -36.31
CA PHE A 365 1.45 15.45 -37.21
C PHE A 365 0.96 15.39 -38.65
N ALA A 366 0.61 14.18 -39.11
CA ALA A 366 0.11 13.96 -40.45
C ALA A 366 -1.25 14.66 -40.65
N ARG A 367 -2.17 14.53 -39.68
CA ARG A 367 -3.47 15.20 -39.71
C ARG A 367 -3.32 16.72 -39.77
N ARG A 368 -2.47 17.30 -38.91
CA ARG A 368 -2.24 18.75 -38.89
C ARG A 368 -1.71 19.26 -40.23
N ASN A 369 -0.72 18.59 -40.80
CA ASN A 369 -0.14 19.02 -42.07
C ASN A 369 -1.09 18.81 -43.26
N ALA A 370 -1.97 17.80 -43.22
CA ALA A 370 -3.01 17.63 -44.23
C ALA A 370 -4.06 18.76 -44.22
N VAL A 371 -4.43 19.25 -43.03
CA VAL A 371 -5.32 20.41 -42.86
C VAL A 371 -4.66 21.69 -43.38
N LEU A 372 -3.37 21.90 -43.10
CA LEU A 372 -2.61 23.06 -43.61
C LEU A 372 -2.41 23.04 -45.13
N ALA A 373 -2.45 21.86 -45.76
CA ALA A 373 -2.30 21.67 -47.22
C ALA A 373 -3.62 21.78 -48.02
N GLY A 374 -4.75 22.15 -47.37
CA GLY A 374 -6.02 22.45 -48.06
C GLY A 374 -6.92 21.25 -48.35
N GLY A 375 -6.72 20.09 -47.72
CA GLY A 375 -7.61 18.92 -47.83
C GLY A 375 -8.89 19.03 -46.99
N ALA A 376 -10.02 18.53 -47.50
CA ALA A 376 -11.33 18.59 -46.84
C ALA A 376 -11.32 18.03 -45.40
N ALA A 377 -11.88 18.80 -44.48
CA ALA A 377 -11.73 18.67 -43.04
C ALA A 377 -12.53 17.50 -42.42
N ALA A 378 -11.90 16.75 -41.51
CA ALA A 378 -12.56 16.08 -40.40
C ALA A 378 -12.24 16.85 -39.12
N ALA A 379 -13.24 17.57 -38.61
CA ALA A 379 -13.31 18.36 -37.36
C ALA A 379 -12.16 19.36 -37.07
N PRO A 380 -12.46 20.64 -36.73
CA PRO A 380 -11.43 21.61 -36.36
C PRO A 380 -10.69 21.18 -35.08
N PRO A 381 -9.40 21.53 -34.90
CA PRO A 381 -8.72 21.37 -33.63
C PRO A 381 -9.47 22.13 -32.54
N LEU A 382 -9.53 21.55 -31.34
CA LEU A 382 -10.21 22.07 -30.14
C LEU A 382 -9.70 23.41 -29.60
N HIS A 383 -8.83 24.11 -30.33
CA HIS A 383 -7.95 25.14 -29.78
C HIS A 383 -8.36 26.60 -30.04
N ASP A 384 -9.55 26.87 -30.55
CA ASP A 384 -9.95 28.26 -30.85
C ASP A 384 -10.62 29.01 -29.68
N THR A 385 -10.70 28.42 -28.48
CA THR A 385 -11.32 29.07 -27.30
C THR A 385 -10.36 29.43 -26.17
N CYS A 386 -9.07 29.07 -26.23
CA CYS A 386 -8.12 29.39 -25.17
C CYS A 386 -7.39 30.72 -25.44
N ARG A 387 -8.12 31.85 -25.40
CA ARG A 387 -7.50 33.16 -25.16
C ARG A 387 -7.22 33.27 -23.66
N TYR A 388 -5.98 33.00 -23.25
CA TYR A 388 -5.50 33.37 -21.91
C TYR A 388 -5.48 34.90 -21.78
N GLY A 389 -6.56 35.46 -21.26
CA GLY A 389 -6.63 36.84 -20.80
C GLY A 389 -6.14 36.94 -19.35
N ARG A 390 -5.43 38.03 -19.03
CA ARG A 390 -5.15 38.46 -17.66
C ARG A 390 -6.45 38.44 -16.86
N LEU A 391 -6.47 37.74 -15.73
CA LEU A 391 -7.53 37.88 -14.74
C LEU A 391 -7.03 38.88 -13.70
N ASP A 392 -7.53 40.10 -13.83
CA ASP A 392 -7.55 41.11 -12.79
C ASP A 392 -8.53 40.69 -11.68
N ASP A 393 -8.26 41.23 -10.49
CA ASP A 393 -9.10 41.25 -9.30
C ASP A 393 -10.56 41.65 -9.59
N GLN A 394 -11.44 41.19 -8.70
CA GLN A 394 -12.86 41.59 -8.50
C GLN A 394 -13.90 40.65 -9.14
N ASP A 395 -14.42 39.69 -8.35
CA ASP A 395 -15.81 39.71 -7.86
C ASP A 395 -16.18 38.39 -7.15
N GLN A 396 -16.47 38.47 -5.85
CA GLN A 396 -17.11 37.40 -5.06
C GLN A 396 -18.60 37.71 -4.87
N PRO A 397 -19.52 36.75 -5.07
CA PRO A 397 -20.90 36.91 -4.61
C PRO A 397 -21.02 36.46 -3.15
N ARG A 398 -21.47 37.40 -2.30
CA ARG A 398 -21.90 37.14 -0.92
C ARG A 398 -23.02 36.09 -0.90
N ARG A 399 -22.85 35.02 -0.13
CA ARG A 399 -23.95 34.16 0.34
C ARG A 399 -24.13 34.31 1.86
N ALA A 400 -25.40 34.33 2.23
CA ALA A 400 -25.91 34.73 3.53
C ALA A 400 -25.46 33.82 4.69
N GLN A 401 -25.27 34.46 5.83
CA GLN A 401 -24.99 33.88 7.14
C GLN A 401 -26.18 33.07 7.65
N THR A 402 -25.91 31.88 8.18
CA THR A 402 -26.63 31.27 9.29
C THR A 402 -25.63 30.56 10.18
N GLU A 403 -25.84 30.69 11.49
CA GLU A 403 -24.98 30.35 12.63
C GLU A 403 -24.65 28.84 12.73
N ASP A 404 -23.36 28.52 12.75
CA ASP A 404 -22.73 27.44 13.56
C ASP A 404 -21.20 27.64 13.49
N GLU A 405 -20.66 28.45 14.41
CA GLU A 405 -19.26 28.94 14.43
C GLU A 405 -18.22 27.94 15.00
N LEU A 406 -18.44 26.63 14.94
CA LEU A 406 -17.51 25.62 15.50
C LEU A 406 -16.73 24.79 14.48
N ASP A 407 -16.99 24.94 13.17
CA ASP A 407 -16.56 23.97 12.16
C ASP A 407 -15.39 24.41 11.24
N THR A 408 -14.69 25.50 11.55
CA THR A 408 -13.61 26.03 10.70
C THR A 408 -12.25 26.03 11.40
N LEU A 409 -11.24 25.48 10.70
CA LEU A 409 -9.83 25.54 11.11
C LEU A 409 -9.42 27.00 11.33
N GLN A 410 -8.85 27.29 12.49
CA GLN A 410 -8.42 28.63 12.87
C GLN A 410 -6.98 28.88 12.45
N TYR A 411 -6.08 27.97 12.84
CA TYR A 411 -4.67 28.02 12.45
C TYR A 411 -3.99 26.67 12.69
N GLY A 412 -2.81 26.48 12.12
CA GLY A 412 -2.03 25.27 12.30
C GLY A 412 -0.86 25.16 11.33
N VAL A 413 -0.09 24.08 11.45
CA VAL A 413 0.90 23.69 10.45
C VAL A 413 0.66 22.23 10.11
N TRP A 414 0.64 21.87 8.84
CA TRP A 414 0.52 20.48 8.42
C TRP A 414 1.36 20.23 7.17
N ASP A 415 2.25 19.23 7.20
CA ASP A 415 3.16 18.94 6.08
C ASP A 415 3.96 20.15 5.61
N ASP A 416 4.48 20.91 6.59
CA ASP A 416 5.21 22.17 6.38
C ASP A 416 4.38 23.30 5.73
N GLN A 417 3.08 23.09 5.49
CA GLN A 417 2.13 24.13 5.09
C GLN A 417 1.57 24.83 6.33
N VAL A 418 1.68 26.16 6.37
CA VAL A 418 1.12 27.00 7.44
C VAL A 418 -0.31 27.40 7.07
N TYR A 419 -1.24 27.24 8.01
CA TYR A 419 -2.63 27.65 7.92
C TYR A 419 -2.86 28.75 8.97
N ASP A 420 -3.32 29.93 8.57
CA ASP A 420 -3.70 31.00 9.50
C ASP A 420 -4.95 31.72 9.01
N CYS A 421 -6.10 31.21 9.45
CA CYS A 421 -7.44 31.68 9.08
C CYS A 421 -7.96 32.78 10.00
N ARG A 422 -7.21 33.14 11.05
CA ARG A 422 -7.59 34.17 12.03
C ARG A 422 -7.86 35.55 11.39
N ASN A 423 -7.34 35.77 10.18
CA ASN A 423 -7.47 37.02 9.41
C ASN A 423 -8.39 36.91 8.17
N GLY A 424 -9.24 35.88 8.07
CA GLY A 424 -10.25 35.77 6.99
C GLY A 424 -9.77 35.10 5.70
N GLN A 425 -8.74 34.25 5.75
CA GLN A 425 -8.40 33.34 4.66
C GLN A 425 -9.19 32.03 4.81
N ASP A 426 -9.96 31.65 3.78
CA ASP A 426 -10.68 30.37 3.76
C ASP A 426 -9.69 29.20 3.59
N ALA A 427 -9.31 28.52 4.68
CA ALA A 427 -8.63 27.23 4.58
C ALA A 427 -9.65 26.14 4.20
N THR A 428 -9.87 25.95 2.91
CA THR A 428 -10.54 24.75 2.40
C THR A 428 -9.74 24.11 1.26
N PRO A 429 -9.52 22.78 1.30
CA PRO A 429 -10.01 21.80 2.28
C PRO A 429 -9.08 21.54 3.48
N LEU A 430 -9.63 21.03 4.59
CA LEU A 430 -8.87 20.53 5.74
C LEU A 430 -7.85 19.45 5.32
N PRO A 431 -6.63 19.46 5.89
CA PRO A 431 -5.61 18.48 5.53
C PRO A 431 -5.88 17.07 6.07
N VAL A 432 -6.77 16.93 7.07
CA VAL A 432 -7.21 15.66 7.64
C VAL A 432 -8.73 15.67 7.67
N SER A 433 -9.34 14.72 6.97
CA SER A 433 -10.80 14.53 6.88
C SER A 433 -11.37 13.88 8.13
N GLY A 434 -12.60 14.24 8.50
CA GLY A 434 -13.29 13.66 9.64
C GLY A 434 -12.74 14.12 10.99
N LEU A 435 -12.17 15.34 11.08
CA LEU A 435 -11.67 15.93 12.32
C LEU A 435 -12.68 16.83 13.04
N GLU A 436 -13.82 17.14 12.41
CA GLU A 436 -14.80 18.11 12.90
C GLU A 436 -15.34 17.69 14.29
N GLN A 437 -15.65 16.40 14.45
CA GLN A 437 -16.07 15.81 15.73
C GLN A 437 -15.34 14.50 16.02
N PHE A 438 -14.90 14.34 17.28
CA PHE A 438 -14.24 13.11 17.72
C PHE A 438 -15.25 12.07 18.21
N ALA A 439 -16.22 12.49 19.00
CA ALA A 439 -17.36 11.68 19.44
C ALA A 439 -18.66 12.47 19.20
N PRO A 440 -19.85 11.82 19.21
CA PRO A 440 -21.12 12.54 19.13
C PRO A 440 -21.16 13.67 20.15
N ASP A 441 -21.47 14.88 19.69
CA ASP A 441 -21.53 16.11 20.50
C ASP A 441 -20.22 16.49 21.22
N ASN A 442 -19.07 15.99 20.74
CA ASN A 442 -17.75 16.30 21.29
C ASN A 442 -16.76 16.73 20.18
N PRO A 443 -16.66 18.05 19.89
CA PRO A 443 -15.83 18.57 18.81
C PRO A 443 -14.34 18.45 19.12
N VAL A 444 -13.53 18.38 18.06
CA VAL A 444 -12.07 18.49 18.19
C VAL A 444 -11.69 19.95 18.33
N ARG A 445 -10.91 20.27 19.36
CA ARG A 445 -10.39 21.62 19.62
C ARG A 445 -8.97 21.77 19.07
N VAL A 446 -8.12 20.77 19.30
CA VAL A 446 -6.73 20.72 18.82
C VAL A 446 -6.39 19.30 18.39
N PHE A 447 -5.71 19.14 17.26
CA PHE A 447 -5.13 17.88 16.82
C PHE A 447 -3.63 18.03 16.60
N VAL A 448 -2.82 17.12 17.16
CA VAL A 448 -1.36 17.13 17.06
C VAL A 448 -0.89 15.78 16.52
N ALA A 449 0.00 15.81 15.52
CA ALA A 449 0.55 14.62 14.86
C ALA A 449 2.05 14.81 14.56
N ASP A 450 2.72 13.77 14.04
CA ASP A 450 4.09 13.88 13.56
C ASP A 450 4.26 14.79 12.33
N ARG A 451 3.16 15.12 11.65
CA ARG A 451 3.09 15.96 10.46
C ARG A 451 2.80 17.44 10.76
N GLY A 452 2.46 17.75 12.02
CA GLY A 452 2.08 19.10 12.43
C GLY A 452 0.91 19.12 13.42
N PHE A 453 0.21 20.25 13.50
CA PHE A 453 -0.92 20.45 14.40
C PHE A 453 -2.00 21.34 13.75
N LEU A 454 -3.24 21.18 14.20
CA LEU A 454 -4.41 21.91 13.73
C LEU A 454 -5.22 22.40 14.93
N VAL A 455 -5.62 23.67 14.93
CA VAL A 455 -6.42 24.29 15.99
C VAL A 455 -7.76 24.75 15.41
N PHE A 456 -8.84 24.25 16.00
CA PHE A 456 -10.22 24.55 15.62
C PHE A 456 -10.89 25.50 16.62
N ASP A 457 -10.42 25.51 17.87
CA ASP A 457 -10.92 26.41 18.91
C ASP A 457 -9.78 27.30 19.43
N PRO A 458 -9.83 28.63 19.24
CA PRO A 458 -8.79 29.54 19.68
C PRO A 458 -8.74 29.69 21.22
N ALA A 459 -9.77 29.25 21.95
CA ALA A 459 -9.79 29.20 23.41
C ALA A 459 -9.09 27.95 23.97
N ALA A 460 -8.65 27.01 23.13
CA ALA A 460 -7.88 25.86 23.56
C ALA A 460 -6.42 26.26 23.83
N SER A 461 -5.84 25.77 24.94
CA SER A 461 -4.44 26.04 25.26
C SER A 461 -3.52 25.15 24.43
N LEU A 462 -2.73 25.78 23.57
CA LEU A 462 -1.75 25.08 22.75
C LEU A 462 -0.56 24.60 23.61
N VAL A 463 -0.23 25.35 24.67
CA VAL A 463 0.81 24.94 25.64
C VAL A 463 0.45 23.62 26.32
N ASP A 464 -0.78 23.47 26.83
CA ASP A 464 -1.20 22.22 27.47
C ASP A 464 -1.36 21.08 26.46
N ALA A 465 -1.87 21.35 25.24
CA ALA A 465 -1.96 20.33 24.19
C ALA A 465 -0.58 19.73 23.86
N PHE A 466 0.44 20.58 23.68
CA PHE A 466 1.81 20.10 23.46
C PHE A 466 2.45 19.51 24.72
N ARG A 467 2.11 19.98 25.92
CA ARG A 467 2.58 19.35 27.17
C ARG A 467 2.07 17.92 27.29
N GLN A 468 0.79 17.65 27.04
CA GLN A 468 0.23 16.30 27.03
C GLN A 468 0.90 15.41 25.97
N TYR A 469 1.11 15.96 24.77
CA TYR A 469 1.82 15.28 23.69
C TYR A 469 3.27 14.92 24.05
N MET A 470 4.02 15.88 24.62
CA MET A 470 5.42 15.72 25.00
C MET A 470 5.60 14.85 26.24
N GLN A 471 4.68 14.90 27.20
CA GLN A 471 4.65 13.98 28.33
C GLN A 471 4.61 12.54 27.81
N ARG A 472 3.73 12.27 26.83
CA ARG A 472 3.67 10.94 26.24
C ARG A 472 4.96 10.57 25.51
N ALA A 473 5.60 11.52 24.82
CA ALA A 473 6.89 11.28 24.17
C ALA A 473 8.01 10.92 25.17
N VAL A 474 7.95 11.48 26.38
CA VAL A 474 8.87 11.13 27.47
C VAL A 474 8.59 9.73 27.99
N ASP A 475 7.33 9.39 28.24
CA ASP A 475 6.92 8.06 28.74
C ASP A 475 7.30 6.94 27.76
N GLU A 476 7.19 7.22 26.46
CA GLU A 476 7.54 6.28 25.39
C GLU A 476 9.04 6.30 25.04
N SER A 477 9.86 7.13 25.68
CA SER A 477 11.31 7.13 25.43
C SER A 477 11.95 5.86 25.99
N CYS A 478 12.68 5.11 25.15
CA CYS A 478 13.38 3.90 25.62
C CYS A 478 14.66 4.19 26.42
N GLY A 479 15.04 5.46 26.57
CA GLY A 479 16.21 5.88 27.36
C GLY A 479 17.59 5.61 26.73
N LYS A 480 17.67 5.01 25.53
CA LYS A 480 18.95 4.59 24.92
C LYS A 480 19.78 5.73 24.31
N CYS A 481 19.13 6.68 23.63
CA CYS A 481 19.84 7.80 23.01
C CYS A 481 19.69 9.07 23.85
N ALA A 482 20.81 9.74 24.12
CA ALA A 482 20.83 10.96 24.93
C ALA A 482 19.93 12.08 24.38
N PRO A 483 19.88 12.34 23.06
CA PRO A 483 19.02 13.39 22.51
C PRO A 483 17.55 13.19 22.85
N CYS A 484 16.98 12.01 22.57
CA CYS A 484 15.59 11.73 22.91
C CYS A 484 15.37 11.70 24.43
N ARG A 485 16.19 10.95 25.19
CA ARG A 485 15.99 10.76 26.64
C ARG A 485 16.00 12.08 27.41
N ILE A 486 16.98 12.95 27.14
CA ILE A 486 17.17 14.20 27.87
C ILE A 486 16.36 15.31 27.22
N GLY A 487 16.39 15.40 25.89
CA GLY A 487 15.76 16.48 25.14
C GLY A 487 14.24 16.50 25.27
N THR A 488 13.56 15.35 25.20
CA THR A 488 12.08 15.34 25.37
C THR A 488 11.67 15.72 26.79
N ARG A 489 12.43 15.30 27.82
CA ARG A 489 12.19 15.72 29.20
C ARG A 489 12.40 17.22 29.37
N LYS A 490 13.47 17.77 28.81
CA LYS A 490 13.73 19.22 28.86
C LYS A 490 12.67 20.05 28.15
N LEU A 491 12.20 19.59 26.98
CA LEU A 491 11.08 20.22 26.28
C LEU A 491 9.79 20.22 27.12
N LEU A 492 9.51 19.12 27.81
CA LEU A 492 8.39 19.04 28.74
C LEU A 492 8.57 20.03 29.91
N ASP A 493 9.76 20.07 30.54
CA ASP A 493 10.06 20.99 31.65
C ASP A 493 9.82 22.46 31.22
N GLU A 494 10.24 22.83 30.01
CA GLU A 494 10.01 24.18 29.44
C GLU A 494 8.52 24.45 29.17
N LEU A 495 7.76 23.49 28.62
CA LEU A 495 6.32 23.64 28.42
C LEU A 495 5.57 23.80 29.75
N GLU A 496 5.95 23.06 30.80
CA GLU A 496 5.40 23.25 32.13
C GLU A 496 5.82 24.58 32.77
N ALA A 497 7.00 25.11 32.44
CA ALA A 497 7.41 26.43 32.88
C ALA A 497 6.57 27.53 32.21
N LEU A 498 6.31 27.41 30.90
CA LEU A 498 5.39 28.28 30.16
C LEU A 498 3.98 28.25 30.75
N GLN A 499 3.47 27.05 31.07
CA GLN A 499 2.15 26.90 31.69
C GLN A 499 2.06 27.59 33.07
N ARG A 500 3.17 27.66 33.82
CA ARG A 500 3.27 28.39 35.11
C ARG A 500 3.57 29.89 34.93
N GLY A 501 3.48 30.41 33.71
CA GLY A 501 3.73 31.80 33.36
C GLY A 501 5.20 32.24 33.43
N ARG A 502 6.14 31.30 33.39
CA ARG A 502 7.58 31.59 33.41
C ARG A 502 8.13 31.67 31.99
N LEU A 503 7.92 32.80 31.32
CA LEU A 503 8.49 33.10 30.01
C LEU A 503 9.75 33.98 30.15
N THR A 504 10.84 33.58 29.51
CA THR A 504 12.05 34.40 29.34
C THR A 504 12.34 34.60 27.85
N ASP A 505 13.16 35.59 27.50
CA ASP A 505 13.59 35.83 26.11
C ASP A 505 14.31 34.63 25.47
N ARG A 506 14.79 33.68 26.29
CA ARG A 506 15.48 32.46 25.83
C ARG A 506 14.56 31.24 25.78
N SER A 507 13.35 31.28 26.34
CA SER A 507 12.48 30.09 26.46
C SER A 507 12.09 29.51 25.10
N LEU A 508 11.46 30.30 24.22
CA LEU A 508 11.01 29.80 22.91
C LEU A 508 12.17 29.41 21.97
N PRO A 509 13.27 30.20 21.86
CA PRO A 509 14.46 29.78 21.12
C PRO A 509 15.04 28.45 21.63
N THR A 510 15.12 28.26 22.95
CA THR A 510 15.63 27.03 23.56
C THR A 510 14.75 25.83 23.22
N ILE A 511 13.42 25.99 23.28
CA ILE A 511 12.48 24.93 22.87
C ILE A 511 12.70 24.55 21.40
N LEU A 512 12.83 25.53 20.50
CA LEU A 512 13.04 25.28 19.07
C LEU A 512 14.37 24.56 18.79
N GLU A 513 15.46 25.00 19.42
CA GLU A 513 16.79 24.39 19.30
C GLU A 513 16.78 22.94 19.82
N LEU A 514 16.20 22.71 21.01
CA LEU A 514 16.10 21.36 21.59
C LEU A 514 15.20 20.45 20.76
N ALA A 515 14.07 20.95 20.27
CA ALA A 515 13.14 20.18 19.44
C ALA A 515 13.82 19.72 18.14
N SER A 516 14.59 20.60 17.51
CA SER A 516 15.36 20.30 16.29
C SER A 516 16.47 19.28 16.59
N LEU A 517 17.23 19.47 17.67
CA LEU A 517 18.26 18.53 18.10
C LEU A 517 17.71 17.13 18.32
N VAL A 518 16.57 17.01 19.03
CA VAL A 518 15.91 15.72 19.27
C VAL A 518 15.54 15.05 17.94
N ALA A 519 14.91 15.78 17.02
CA ALA A 519 14.46 15.26 15.73
C ALA A 519 15.63 14.76 14.86
N GLU A 520 16.73 15.52 14.80
CA GLU A 520 17.85 15.25 13.90
C GLU A 520 18.80 14.14 14.39
N SER A 521 18.96 14.03 15.71
CA SER A 521 20.01 13.19 16.32
C SER A 521 19.50 11.93 17.05
N SER A 522 18.18 11.76 17.16
CA SER A 522 17.60 10.54 17.74
C SER A 522 17.79 9.31 16.85
N LEU A 523 17.96 8.14 17.48
CA LEU A 523 18.25 6.88 16.76
C LEU A 523 17.03 6.27 16.05
N CYS A 524 15.82 6.49 16.57
CA CYS A 524 14.64 5.73 16.18
C CYS A 524 13.47 6.61 15.70
N GLY A 525 12.43 5.97 15.17
CA GLY A 525 11.27 6.66 14.61
C GLY A 525 10.57 7.60 15.57
N LEU A 526 10.42 7.23 16.85
CA LEU A 526 9.80 8.09 17.88
C LEU A 526 10.52 9.43 18.02
N GLY A 527 11.80 9.38 18.43
CA GLY A 527 12.58 10.59 18.74
C GLY A 527 12.82 11.47 17.52
N ARG A 528 12.75 10.91 16.31
CA ARG A 528 12.87 11.66 15.06
C ARG A 528 11.62 12.44 14.67
N THR A 529 10.47 12.14 15.28
CA THR A 529 9.20 12.74 14.88
C THR A 529 8.40 13.39 15.99
N CYS A 530 8.63 13.00 17.25
CA CYS A 530 7.84 13.49 18.38
C CYS A 530 8.07 14.96 18.74
N THR A 531 8.95 15.68 18.05
CA THR A 531 9.17 17.12 18.31
C THR A 531 8.88 18.01 17.10
N LEU A 532 8.52 17.42 15.95
CA LEU A 532 8.34 18.16 14.70
C LEU A 532 7.18 19.16 14.78
N ALA A 533 6.02 18.73 15.27
CA ALA A 533 4.87 19.62 15.42
C ALA A 533 5.14 20.76 16.42
N LEU A 534 5.83 20.49 17.53
CA LEU A 534 6.20 21.52 18.50
C LEU A 534 7.18 22.53 17.89
N ALA A 535 8.21 22.07 17.17
CA ALA A 535 9.14 22.94 16.47
C ALA A 535 8.41 23.83 15.45
N ALA A 536 7.49 23.26 14.67
CA ALA A 536 6.67 24.01 13.72
C ALA A 536 5.78 25.05 14.42
N ALA A 537 5.14 24.68 15.53
CA ALA A 537 4.30 25.59 16.31
C ALA A 537 5.09 26.78 16.86
N ILE A 538 6.25 26.54 17.48
CA ILE A 538 7.11 27.62 17.98
C ILE A 538 7.66 28.50 16.86
N ARG A 539 7.99 27.92 15.71
CA ARG A 539 8.55 28.66 14.57
C ARG A 539 7.53 29.60 13.92
N HIS A 540 6.30 29.13 13.74
CA HIS A 540 5.28 29.84 12.95
C HIS A 540 4.27 30.60 13.79
N PHE A 541 4.05 30.20 15.04
CA PHE A 541 3.08 30.81 15.95
C PHE A 541 3.67 31.13 17.36
N PRO A 542 4.88 31.74 17.45
CA PRO A 542 5.50 32.04 18.75
C PRO A 542 4.67 32.99 19.62
N GLU A 543 3.86 33.84 18.99
CA GLU A 543 3.00 34.81 19.66
C GLU A 543 1.91 34.14 20.51
N VAL A 544 1.42 32.97 20.08
CA VAL A 544 0.39 32.19 20.81
C VAL A 544 0.97 31.70 22.14
N PHE A 545 2.14 31.06 22.11
CA PHE A 545 2.83 30.57 23.31
C PHE A 545 3.19 31.72 24.26
N ALA A 546 3.65 32.85 23.71
CA ALA A 546 4.00 34.01 24.52
C ALA A 546 2.78 34.67 25.17
N ALA A 547 1.63 34.70 24.48
CA ALA A 547 0.37 35.20 25.02
C ALA A 547 -0.17 34.31 26.14
N GLU A 548 -0.22 32.99 25.93
CA GLU A 548 -0.65 32.02 26.95
C GLU A 548 0.25 32.05 28.19
N ALA A 549 1.57 32.16 28.03
CA ALA A 549 2.47 32.24 29.17
C ALA A 549 2.30 33.55 29.97
N ARG A 550 2.07 34.70 29.29
CA ARG A 550 1.87 35.99 29.96
C ARG A 550 0.53 36.11 30.69
N SER A 551 -0.50 35.41 30.22
CA SER A 551 -1.81 35.45 30.88
C SER A 551 -1.82 34.75 32.24
N GLY A 552 -0.81 33.91 32.53
CA GLY A 552 -0.52 33.38 33.87
C GLY A 552 -1.60 32.47 34.47
N GLY A 553 -2.67 32.18 33.74
CA GLY A 553 -3.72 31.27 34.16
C GLY A 553 -3.33 29.86 33.78
N VAL A 554 -2.88 29.04 34.75
CA VAL A 554 -2.66 27.60 34.54
C VAL A 554 -4.01 26.99 34.14
N PRO A 555 -4.26 26.63 32.87
CA PRO A 555 -5.49 25.92 32.54
C PRO A 555 -5.36 24.52 33.14
N ALA A 556 -6.46 23.97 33.66
CA ALA A 556 -6.53 22.55 33.98
C ALA A 556 -6.15 21.72 32.75
N ALA A 557 -5.66 20.48 32.95
CA ALA A 557 -5.39 19.57 31.84
C ALA A 557 -6.64 19.47 30.96
N GLN A 558 -6.50 19.83 29.69
CA GLN A 558 -7.64 19.84 28.78
C GLN A 558 -8.08 18.40 28.49
N PRO A 559 -9.40 18.16 28.38
CA PRO A 559 -9.88 16.83 28.04
C PRO A 559 -9.40 16.44 26.64
N GLY A 560 -9.04 15.17 26.48
CA GLY A 560 -8.50 14.67 25.23
C GLY A 560 -7.92 13.28 25.38
N MET A 561 -7.21 12.84 24.34
CA MET A 561 -6.46 11.59 24.38
C MET A 561 -5.14 11.71 23.63
N VAL A 562 -4.16 10.92 24.05
CA VAL A 562 -2.92 10.71 23.32
C VAL A 562 -2.84 9.25 22.88
N TYR A 563 -2.58 9.05 21.59
CA TYR A 563 -2.54 7.75 20.94
C TYR A 563 -1.15 7.49 20.36
N VAL A 564 -0.50 6.44 20.87
CA VAL A 564 0.81 6.00 20.40
C VAL A 564 0.63 4.75 19.56
N THR A 565 1.16 4.76 18.34
CA THR A 565 1.05 3.62 17.43
C THR A 565 2.24 3.53 16.49
N ALA A 566 2.30 2.50 15.66
CA ALA A 566 3.27 2.33 14.59
C ALA A 566 2.62 1.58 13.42
N PRO A 567 3.18 1.65 12.19
CA PRO A 567 2.60 0.97 11.02
C PRO A 567 2.35 -0.52 11.25
N CYS A 568 3.26 -1.22 11.92
CA CYS A 568 3.11 -2.64 12.26
C CYS A 568 2.03 -2.93 13.32
N ILE A 569 1.71 -1.95 14.18
CA ILE A 569 0.62 -2.05 15.16
C ILE A 569 -0.71 -1.89 14.43
N GLU A 570 -0.85 -0.85 13.61
CA GLU A 570 -2.11 -0.58 12.89
C GLU A 570 -2.44 -1.65 11.86
N ALA A 571 -1.44 -2.23 11.19
CA ALA A 571 -1.64 -3.32 10.26
C ALA A 571 -1.99 -4.65 10.94
N CYS A 572 -1.68 -4.83 12.22
CA CYS A 572 -2.04 -6.03 12.96
C CYS A 572 -3.53 -5.96 13.34
N PRO A 573 -4.39 -6.93 12.95
CA PRO A 573 -5.80 -6.91 13.32
C PRO A 573 -6.05 -6.93 14.85
N ALA A 574 -5.15 -7.52 15.62
CA ALA A 574 -5.19 -7.52 17.09
C ALA A 574 -4.49 -6.30 17.73
N LYS A 575 -3.99 -5.34 16.93
CA LYS A 575 -3.30 -4.12 17.38
C LYS A 575 -2.17 -4.39 18.38
N LEU A 576 -1.38 -5.42 18.07
CA LEU A 576 -0.25 -5.88 18.88
C LEU A 576 0.86 -4.83 18.88
N ASP A 577 1.39 -4.48 20.05
CA ASP A 577 2.48 -3.52 20.20
C ASP A 577 3.84 -4.15 19.82
N VAL A 578 4.06 -4.25 18.50
CA VAL A 578 5.22 -4.90 17.91
C VAL A 578 6.56 -4.29 18.36
N PRO A 579 6.77 -2.96 18.31
CA PRO A 579 8.04 -2.40 18.72
C PRO A 579 8.34 -2.67 20.21
N ARG A 580 7.34 -2.66 21.09
CA ARG A 580 7.54 -2.85 22.54
C ARG A 580 8.04 -4.24 22.89
N TYR A 581 7.43 -5.30 22.36
CA TYR A 581 7.94 -6.65 22.67
C TYR A 581 9.30 -6.91 22.00
N ILE A 582 9.57 -6.32 20.84
CA ILE A 582 10.90 -6.38 20.22
C ILE A 582 11.93 -5.66 21.08
N ASP A 583 11.59 -4.51 21.68
CA ASP A 583 12.48 -3.81 22.61
C ASP A 583 12.79 -4.66 23.85
N HIS A 584 11.82 -5.42 24.38
CA HIS A 584 12.06 -6.36 25.47
C HIS A 584 12.98 -7.53 25.05
N ILE A 585 12.82 -8.09 23.85
CA ILE A 585 13.75 -9.09 23.31
C ILE A 585 15.16 -8.50 23.21
N ARG A 586 15.28 -7.29 22.64
CA ARG A 586 16.55 -6.57 22.51
C ARG A 586 17.19 -6.24 23.87
N ALA A 587 16.39 -6.06 24.91
CA ALA A 587 16.85 -5.86 26.28
C ALA A 587 17.16 -7.17 27.03
N GLY A 588 17.02 -8.32 26.35
CA GLY A 588 17.28 -9.64 26.91
C GLY A 588 16.19 -10.20 27.81
N ASN A 589 14.97 -9.67 27.71
CA ASN A 589 13.84 -10.06 28.56
C ASN A 589 12.68 -10.66 27.76
N PRO A 590 12.79 -11.91 27.28
CA PRO A 590 11.72 -12.56 26.50
C PRO A 590 10.41 -12.73 27.30
N ALA A 591 10.47 -12.81 28.63
CA ALA A 591 9.27 -12.88 29.48
C ALA A 591 8.43 -11.59 29.42
N TYR A 592 9.07 -10.41 29.46
CA TYR A 592 8.35 -9.14 29.28
C TYR A 592 7.85 -8.98 27.84
N ALA A 593 8.61 -9.47 26.85
CA ALA A 593 8.16 -9.50 25.47
C ALA A 593 6.88 -10.34 25.31
N LEU A 594 6.86 -11.53 25.93
CA LEU A 594 5.67 -12.37 25.98
C LEU A 594 4.51 -11.67 26.70
N GLY A 595 4.75 -11.00 27.82
CA GLY A 595 3.72 -10.24 28.54
C GLY A 595 3.03 -9.17 27.70
N VAL A 596 3.78 -8.46 26.85
CA VAL A 596 3.20 -7.49 25.88
C VAL A 596 2.28 -8.19 24.87
N ILE A 597 2.60 -9.41 24.46
CA ILE A 597 1.76 -10.19 23.55
C ILE A 597 0.51 -10.69 24.24
N LEU A 598 0.68 -11.26 25.43
CA LEU A 598 -0.40 -11.78 26.27
C LEU A 598 -1.39 -10.69 26.67
N ASP A 599 -0.99 -9.42 26.76
CA ASP A 599 -1.94 -8.32 26.96
C ASP A 599 -3.06 -8.27 25.89
N LYS A 600 -2.79 -8.76 24.68
CA LYS A 600 -3.76 -8.79 23.58
C LYS A 600 -4.50 -10.12 23.46
N TYR A 601 -3.77 -11.25 23.51
CA TYR A 601 -4.37 -12.57 23.33
C TYR A 601 -3.44 -13.67 23.88
N PRO A 602 -3.96 -14.84 24.28
CA PRO A 602 -3.16 -15.89 24.91
C PRO A 602 -2.39 -16.80 23.93
N LEU A 603 -2.71 -16.75 22.63
CA LEU A 603 -2.17 -17.65 21.59
C LEU A 603 -0.86 -17.14 20.94
N ALA A 604 0.12 -16.79 21.76
CA ALA A 604 1.37 -16.16 21.34
C ALA A 604 2.26 -17.08 20.48
N ALA A 605 2.54 -18.30 20.95
CA ALA A 605 3.32 -19.34 20.31
C ALA A 605 2.65 -19.82 19.02
N THR A 606 1.33 -19.98 19.05
CA THR A 606 0.49 -20.29 17.90
C THR A 606 0.65 -19.21 16.83
N CYS A 607 0.48 -17.93 17.18
CA CYS A 607 0.68 -16.83 16.24
C CYS A 607 2.13 -16.65 15.78
N GLY A 608 3.11 -17.09 16.58
CA GLY A 608 4.51 -17.16 16.18
C GLY A 608 4.77 -18.15 15.04
N ARG A 609 3.83 -19.08 14.79
CA ARG A 609 3.94 -20.15 13.79
C ARG A 609 3.05 -19.93 12.57
N VAL A 610 1.81 -19.49 12.75
CA VAL A 610 0.81 -19.49 11.66
C VAL A 610 0.32 -18.11 11.21
N CYS A 611 0.83 -17.03 11.80
CA CYS A 611 0.39 -15.68 11.43
C CYS A 611 0.86 -15.31 10.01
N VAL A 612 -0.01 -14.67 9.23
CA VAL A 612 0.25 -14.19 7.85
C VAL A 612 0.99 -12.84 7.77
N ARG A 613 1.47 -12.32 8.90
CA ARG A 613 2.46 -11.22 8.98
C ARG A 613 2.05 -9.87 8.36
N PHE A 614 0.81 -9.41 8.52
CA PHE A 614 0.40 -8.04 8.11
C PHE A 614 1.32 -6.94 8.68
N CYS A 615 1.82 -7.16 9.90
CA CYS A 615 2.80 -6.29 10.54
C CYS A 615 4.15 -6.22 9.80
N GLU A 616 4.61 -7.33 9.19
CA GLU A 616 5.81 -7.34 8.35
C GLU A 616 5.55 -6.66 7.00
N GLN A 617 4.35 -6.82 6.45
CA GLN A 617 3.93 -6.12 5.23
C GLN A 617 3.97 -4.60 5.39
N ALA A 618 3.53 -4.09 6.53
CA ALA A 618 3.59 -2.65 6.88
C ALA A 618 4.94 -2.19 7.46
N CYS A 619 5.92 -3.09 7.61
CA CYS A 619 7.19 -2.74 8.25
C CYS A 619 8.01 -1.76 7.40
N ARG A 620 8.31 -0.57 7.95
CA ARG A 620 9.13 0.44 7.25
C ARG A 620 10.55 -0.01 6.91
N ARG A 621 11.08 -1.05 7.59
CA ARG A 621 12.40 -1.61 7.27
C ARG A 621 12.45 -2.21 5.85
N ARG A 622 11.31 -2.57 5.26
CA ARG A 622 11.19 -2.98 3.84
C ARG A 622 11.75 -1.93 2.87
N LEU A 623 11.72 -0.64 3.24
CA LEU A 623 12.28 0.45 2.46
C LEU A 623 13.83 0.50 2.52
N VAL A 624 14.46 -0.38 3.31
CA VAL A 624 15.93 -0.43 3.52
C VAL A 624 16.51 -1.76 3.02
N ASP A 625 16.10 -2.89 3.60
CA ASP A 625 16.72 -4.21 3.41
C ASP A 625 15.79 -5.40 3.75
N GLY A 626 14.47 -5.18 3.71
CA GLY A 626 13.46 -6.20 4.02
C GLY A 626 12.83 -6.03 5.41
N ALA A 627 11.67 -6.64 5.65
CA ALA A 627 10.98 -6.52 6.92
C ALA A 627 11.81 -7.10 8.08
N VAL A 628 11.51 -6.64 9.30
CA VAL A 628 11.93 -7.34 10.52
C VAL A 628 11.17 -8.67 10.60
N GLY A 629 11.83 -9.74 11.04
CA GLY A 629 11.25 -11.06 11.31
C GLY A 629 10.32 -11.06 12.52
N ILE A 630 9.21 -10.34 12.42
CA ILE A 630 8.25 -10.10 13.51
C ILE A 630 7.58 -11.42 13.94
N LYS A 631 7.19 -12.31 13.01
CA LYS A 631 6.64 -13.64 13.34
C LYS A 631 7.67 -14.49 14.10
N MET A 632 8.90 -14.54 13.61
CA MET A 632 10.02 -15.26 14.22
C MET A 632 10.31 -14.76 15.64
N LEU A 633 10.41 -13.44 15.83
CA LEU A 633 10.64 -12.84 17.15
C LEU A 633 9.48 -13.11 18.12
N LYS A 634 8.24 -13.16 17.63
CA LYS A 634 7.07 -13.55 18.42
C LYS A 634 7.18 -15.00 18.89
N ARG A 635 7.55 -15.93 17.99
CA ARG A 635 7.81 -17.35 18.36
C ARG A 635 8.90 -17.44 19.42
N PHE A 636 10.03 -16.75 19.21
CA PHE A 636 11.12 -16.71 20.19
C PHE A 636 10.66 -16.23 21.57
N ALA A 637 9.88 -15.14 21.63
CA ALA A 637 9.34 -14.61 22.89
C ALA A 637 8.41 -15.62 23.58
N ALA A 638 7.55 -16.31 22.83
CA ALA A 638 6.66 -17.33 23.37
C ALA A 638 7.43 -18.56 23.88
N ASP A 639 8.28 -19.15 23.03
CA ASP A 639 9.00 -20.40 23.33
C ASP A 639 10.00 -20.20 24.50
N ARG A 640 10.66 -19.02 24.62
CA ARG A 640 11.60 -18.72 25.73
C ARG A 640 10.93 -18.11 26.96
N GLY A 641 9.85 -17.37 26.77
CA GLY A 641 9.18 -16.64 27.85
C GLY A 641 8.14 -17.46 28.62
N TYR A 642 7.71 -18.62 28.08
CA TYR A 642 6.55 -19.36 28.59
C TYR A 642 6.59 -19.63 30.09
N GLN A 643 7.67 -20.22 30.60
CA GLN A 643 7.79 -20.60 32.01
C GLN A 643 7.60 -19.41 32.97
N ALA A 644 8.27 -18.28 32.68
CA ALA A 644 8.12 -17.05 33.47
C ALA A 644 6.74 -16.39 33.27
N GLY A 645 6.20 -16.49 32.05
CA GLY A 645 4.91 -15.95 31.66
C GLY A 645 3.71 -16.64 32.33
N GLN A 646 3.88 -17.86 32.86
CA GLN A 646 2.80 -18.56 33.57
C GLN A 646 2.24 -17.79 34.77
N SER A 647 3.06 -16.95 35.41
CA SER A 647 2.63 -16.06 36.51
C SER A 647 1.63 -14.98 36.08
N LEU A 648 1.50 -14.70 34.78
CA LEU A 648 0.56 -13.73 34.23
C LEU A 648 -0.88 -14.25 34.20
N PHE A 649 -1.08 -15.55 34.40
CA PHE A 649 -2.41 -16.18 34.46
C PHE A 649 -2.89 -16.39 35.90
N ASP A 650 -2.33 -15.64 36.86
CA ASP A 650 -2.69 -15.72 38.28
C ASP A 650 -3.99 -14.95 38.56
N LYS A 651 -5.08 -15.70 38.79
CA LYS A 651 -6.40 -15.16 39.13
C LYS A 651 -6.37 -14.22 40.34
N SER A 652 -5.50 -14.44 41.32
CA SER A 652 -5.44 -13.62 42.53
C SER A 652 -5.04 -12.16 42.27
N ARG A 653 -4.44 -11.88 41.11
CA ARG A 653 -4.00 -10.55 40.68
C ARG A 653 -5.07 -9.78 39.89
N ILE A 654 -6.19 -10.41 39.58
CA ILE A 654 -7.26 -9.82 38.78
C ILE A 654 -8.15 -8.98 39.69
N ARG A 655 -8.33 -7.70 39.33
CA ARG A 655 -9.30 -6.82 39.99
C ARG A 655 -10.56 -6.75 39.14
N THR A 656 -11.69 -7.16 39.70
CA THR A 656 -13.01 -7.01 39.06
C THR A 656 -13.54 -5.60 39.30
N PRO A 657 -13.91 -4.83 38.27
CA PRO A 657 -14.66 -3.59 38.45
C PRO A 657 -15.97 -3.85 39.19
N ALA A 658 -16.35 -2.98 40.12
CA ALA A 658 -17.55 -3.17 40.95
C ALA A 658 -18.82 -3.41 40.10
N LEU A 659 -18.95 -2.71 38.98
CA LEU A 659 -20.09 -2.83 38.04
C LEU A 659 -20.13 -4.17 37.28
N ALA A 660 -19.01 -4.88 37.18
CA ALA A 660 -18.89 -6.17 36.51
C ALA A 660 -18.94 -7.36 37.50
N GLN A 661 -19.08 -7.10 38.80
CA GLN A 661 -19.09 -8.13 39.83
C GLN A 661 -20.37 -8.98 39.72
N LYS A 662 -20.21 -10.31 39.85
CA LYS A 662 -21.32 -11.30 39.76
C LYS A 662 -22.01 -11.42 38.39
N LYS A 663 -21.38 -10.90 37.32
CA LYS A 663 -21.86 -11.08 35.95
C LYS A 663 -21.29 -12.35 35.32
N ARG A 664 -22.12 -13.06 34.55
CA ARG A 664 -21.72 -14.30 33.84
C ARG A 664 -21.88 -14.16 32.34
N VAL A 665 -20.88 -14.61 31.59
CA VAL A 665 -20.88 -14.59 30.12
C VAL A 665 -20.68 -15.99 29.55
N ALA A 666 -21.51 -16.36 28.57
CA ALA A 666 -21.31 -17.57 27.79
C ALA A 666 -20.53 -17.24 26.51
N VAL A 667 -19.46 -17.99 26.24
CA VAL A 667 -18.66 -17.89 25.02
C VAL A 667 -18.85 -19.18 24.22
N VAL A 668 -19.47 -19.10 23.05
CA VAL A 668 -19.75 -20.26 22.21
C VAL A 668 -18.62 -20.44 21.18
N GLY A 669 -17.89 -21.54 21.30
CA GLY A 669 -16.74 -21.91 20.48
C GLY A 669 -15.41 -21.60 21.17
N ALA A 670 -14.52 -22.59 21.25
CA ALA A 670 -13.16 -22.51 21.78
C ALA A 670 -12.11 -22.33 20.67
N GLY A 671 -12.47 -21.66 19.57
CA GLY A 671 -11.53 -21.18 18.55
C GLY A 671 -10.83 -19.88 18.96
N GLY A 672 -9.95 -19.35 18.10
CA GLY A 672 -9.17 -18.14 18.41
C GLY A 672 -10.00 -16.93 18.87
N ALA A 673 -11.16 -16.69 18.24
CA ALA A 673 -12.07 -15.61 18.65
C ALA A 673 -12.63 -15.83 20.06
N GLY A 674 -13.21 -17.00 20.32
CA GLY A 674 -13.81 -17.34 21.61
C GLY A 674 -12.80 -17.39 22.75
N ILE A 675 -11.65 -18.04 22.54
CA ILE A 675 -10.57 -18.08 23.54
C ILE A 675 -10.06 -16.68 23.86
N THR A 676 -9.89 -15.81 22.86
CA THR A 676 -9.44 -14.43 23.11
C THR A 676 -10.52 -13.61 23.82
N CYS A 677 -11.79 -13.76 23.46
CA CYS A 677 -12.90 -13.09 24.14
C CYS A 677 -12.98 -13.52 25.61
N ALA A 678 -13.00 -14.83 25.86
CA ALA A 678 -13.02 -15.39 27.21
C ALA A 678 -11.83 -14.94 28.04
N TYR A 679 -10.62 -15.00 27.46
CA TYR A 679 -9.39 -14.55 28.11
C TYR A 679 -9.47 -13.08 28.54
N GLN A 680 -9.93 -12.18 27.67
CA GLN A 680 -10.05 -10.76 27.98
C GLN A 680 -11.12 -10.48 29.04
N LEU A 681 -12.27 -11.17 28.99
CA LEU A 681 -13.33 -11.06 29.99
C LEU A 681 -12.86 -11.56 31.37
N LEU A 682 -12.18 -12.71 31.41
CA LEU A 682 -11.61 -13.27 32.64
C LEU A 682 -10.56 -12.34 33.26
N ARG A 683 -9.73 -11.67 32.45
CA ARG A 683 -8.79 -10.63 32.91
C ARG A 683 -9.47 -9.38 33.49
N LYS A 684 -10.77 -9.18 33.22
CA LYS A 684 -11.60 -8.16 33.88
C LYS A 684 -12.37 -8.72 35.07
N GLY A 685 -12.13 -9.99 35.43
CA GLY A 685 -12.75 -10.66 36.57
C GLY A 685 -14.22 -11.01 36.37
N ILE A 686 -14.67 -11.12 35.11
CA ILE A 686 -16.01 -11.60 34.74
C ILE A 686 -15.99 -13.12 34.68
N ASP A 687 -17.02 -13.77 35.19
CA ASP A 687 -17.15 -15.23 35.14
C ASP A 687 -17.53 -15.69 33.72
N VAL A 688 -16.74 -16.59 33.15
CA VAL A 688 -16.91 -17.05 31.76
C VAL A 688 -16.99 -18.57 31.67
N ASP A 689 -17.99 -19.02 30.93
CA ASP A 689 -18.12 -20.41 30.50
C ASP A 689 -17.95 -20.50 28.98
N VAL A 690 -16.95 -21.24 28.54
CA VAL A 690 -16.67 -21.50 27.12
C VAL A 690 -17.33 -22.82 26.74
N LEU A 691 -18.30 -22.79 25.85
CA LEU A 691 -19.06 -23.94 25.36
C LEU A 691 -18.49 -24.38 24.01
N GLU A 692 -17.93 -25.59 23.93
CA GLU A 692 -17.26 -26.11 22.73
C GLU A 692 -17.89 -27.43 22.30
N MET A 693 -18.13 -27.60 21.00
CA MET A 693 -18.72 -28.82 20.45
C MET A 693 -17.73 -29.98 20.40
N GLN A 694 -16.44 -29.70 20.25
CA GLN A 694 -15.37 -30.68 20.20
C GLN A 694 -14.96 -31.14 21.62
N ASP A 695 -14.09 -32.13 21.68
CA ASP A 695 -13.50 -32.68 22.91
C ASP A 695 -12.26 -31.90 23.39
N LYS A 696 -11.84 -30.88 22.62
CA LYS A 696 -10.64 -30.07 22.87
C LYS A 696 -10.81 -28.64 22.39
N ALA A 697 -10.03 -27.71 22.95
CA ALA A 697 -9.97 -26.33 22.48
C ALA A 697 -9.09 -26.16 21.22
N GLY A 698 -9.23 -25.00 20.56
CA GLY A 698 -8.40 -24.58 19.43
C GLY A 698 -9.14 -24.46 18.09
N GLY A 699 -10.36 -25.01 18.00
CA GLY A 699 -11.22 -24.90 16.81
C GLY A 699 -10.51 -25.28 15.51
N MET A 700 -10.72 -24.49 14.44
CA MET A 700 -10.10 -24.74 13.12
C MET A 700 -8.56 -24.72 13.12
N ALA A 701 -7.90 -24.06 14.08
CA ALA A 701 -6.44 -24.14 14.20
C ALA A 701 -5.98 -25.52 14.70
N SER A 702 -6.81 -26.20 15.48
CA SER A 702 -6.55 -27.56 15.97
C SER A 702 -6.74 -28.58 14.85
N VAL A 703 -7.90 -28.56 14.17
CA VAL A 703 -8.25 -29.59 13.18
C VAL A 703 -7.83 -29.28 11.74
N GLY A 704 -7.59 -28.01 11.39
CA GLY A 704 -7.33 -27.59 10.01
C GLY A 704 -5.85 -27.38 9.69
N ILE A 705 -5.08 -26.76 10.60
CA ILE A 705 -3.66 -26.48 10.34
C ILE A 705 -2.85 -27.76 10.63
N PRO A 706 -1.99 -28.27 9.74
CA PRO A 706 -1.22 -29.48 10.03
C PRO A 706 -0.17 -29.33 11.15
N SER A 707 0.16 -30.43 11.83
CA SER A 707 1.13 -30.43 12.95
C SER A 707 2.54 -29.99 12.56
N TYR A 708 2.93 -30.17 11.29
CA TYR A 708 4.23 -29.73 10.78
C TYR A 708 4.37 -28.19 10.72
N ARG A 709 3.25 -27.45 10.80
CA ARG A 709 3.21 -25.97 10.94
C ARG A 709 2.86 -25.54 12.35
N LEU A 710 1.95 -26.25 13.01
CA LEU A 710 1.43 -25.91 14.33
C LEU A 710 1.30 -27.16 15.20
N PRO A 711 2.28 -27.42 16.08
CA PRO A 711 2.19 -28.47 17.09
C PRO A 711 0.92 -28.32 17.94
N LYS A 712 0.17 -29.42 18.10
CA LYS A 712 -1.17 -29.42 18.70
C LYS A 712 -1.15 -29.25 20.21
N ASP A 713 -0.13 -29.80 20.84
CA ASP A 713 0.19 -29.62 22.24
C ASP A 713 0.42 -28.14 22.59
N VAL A 714 1.15 -27.40 21.75
CA VAL A 714 1.38 -25.96 21.92
C VAL A 714 0.07 -25.18 21.87
N LEU A 715 -0.75 -25.40 20.85
CA LEU A 715 -2.05 -24.74 20.71
C LEU A 715 -2.99 -25.05 21.88
N ARG A 716 -3.08 -26.33 22.26
CA ARG A 716 -3.94 -26.80 23.34
C ARG A 716 -3.51 -26.18 24.65
N ALA A 717 -2.21 -26.22 24.98
CA ALA A 717 -1.67 -25.60 26.19
C ALA A 717 -2.02 -24.11 26.25
N GLU A 718 -1.79 -23.33 25.18
CA GLU A 718 -2.12 -21.89 25.19
C GLU A 718 -3.61 -21.59 25.34
N SER A 719 -4.46 -22.44 24.75
CA SER A 719 -5.91 -22.24 24.75
C SER A 719 -6.54 -22.66 26.08
N GLU A 720 -6.15 -23.81 26.63
CA GLU A 720 -6.74 -24.36 27.85
C GLU A 720 -6.15 -23.73 29.12
N ASP A 721 -4.82 -23.64 29.23
CA ASP A 721 -4.16 -23.09 30.42
C ASP A 721 -4.61 -21.65 30.67
N ALA A 722 -4.74 -20.85 29.62
CA ALA A 722 -5.12 -19.45 29.75
C ALA A 722 -6.52 -19.29 30.37
N ILE A 723 -7.48 -20.13 29.98
CA ILE A 723 -8.86 -20.06 30.48
C ILE A 723 -8.94 -20.67 31.88
N GLN A 724 -8.39 -21.86 32.08
CA GLN A 724 -8.49 -22.59 33.34
C GLN A 724 -7.76 -21.90 34.48
N ARG A 725 -6.54 -21.37 34.24
CA ARG A 725 -5.75 -20.69 35.28
C ARG A 725 -6.38 -19.35 35.72
N LEU A 726 -7.04 -18.65 34.80
CA LEU A 726 -7.84 -17.46 35.13
C LEU A 726 -9.20 -17.81 35.76
N GLY A 727 -9.53 -19.10 35.87
CA GLY A 727 -10.71 -19.63 36.55
C GLY A 727 -11.99 -19.64 35.71
N GLY A 728 -11.86 -19.60 34.38
CA GLY A 728 -12.98 -19.88 33.47
C GLY A 728 -13.23 -21.38 33.32
N ARG A 729 -14.43 -21.75 32.85
CA ARG A 729 -14.79 -23.16 32.62
C ARG A 729 -14.82 -23.47 31.12
N LEU A 730 -14.21 -24.59 30.74
CA LEU A 730 -14.29 -25.15 29.39
C LEU A 730 -15.26 -26.34 29.41
N CYS A 731 -16.36 -26.20 28.66
CA CYS A 731 -17.47 -27.14 28.61
C CYS A 731 -17.51 -27.80 27.22
N TYR A 732 -16.84 -28.94 27.08
CA TYR A 732 -16.75 -29.72 25.84
C TYR A 732 -18.02 -30.52 25.54
N GLY A 733 -18.17 -30.95 24.28
CA GLY A 733 -19.33 -31.71 23.80
C GLY A 733 -20.65 -30.93 23.86
N ARG A 734 -20.60 -29.60 23.74
CA ARG A 734 -21.76 -28.69 23.82
C ARG A 734 -21.95 -27.96 22.50
N ARG A 735 -22.86 -28.45 21.66
CA ARG A 735 -23.16 -27.90 20.33
C ARG A 735 -24.39 -26.98 20.33
N LEU A 736 -24.18 -25.71 20.00
CA LEU A 736 -25.25 -24.75 19.74
C LEU A 736 -26.14 -25.19 18.56
N GLY A 737 -27.46 -25.05 18.71
CA GLY A 737 -28.47 -25.47 17.73
C GLY A 737 -28.88 -26.94 17.83
N GLN A 738 -28.17 -27.74 18.65
CA GLN A 738 -28.52 -29.14 18.91
C GLN A 738 -28.75 -29.41 20.40
N ASP A 739 -27.79 -29.03 21.24
CA ASP A 739 -27.84 -29.30 22.69
C ASP A 739 -28.44 -28.14 23.49
N TYR A 740 -28.43 -26.93 22.92
CA TYR A 740 -28.99 -25.69 23.49
C TYR A 740 -29.17 -24.62 22.41
N SER A 741 -30.03 -23.65 22.68
CA SER A 741 -30.24 -22.41 21.92
C SER A 741 -29.61 -21.20 22.62
N VAL A 742 -29.59 -20.04 21.95
CA VAL A 742 -29.14 -18.79 22.60
C VAL A 742 -30.09 -18.39 23.73
N SER A 743 -31.39 -18.65 23.57
CA SER A 743 -32.41 -18.38 24.58
C SER A 743 -32.26 -19.26 25.83
N ASP A 744 -31.80 -20.50 25.69
CA ASP A 744 -31.49 -21.37 26.84
C ASP A 744 -30.36 -20.80 27.69
N LEU A 745 -29.36 -20.15 27.07
CA LEU A 745 -28.26 -19.53 27.80
C LEU A 745 -28.77 -18.38 28.70
N PHE A 746 -29.59 -17.47 28.17
CA PHE A 746 -30.19 -16.43 29.01
C PHE A 746 -31.05 -17.02 30.13
N SER A 747 -31.78 -18.11 29.85
CA SER A 747 -32.59 -18.82 30.84
C SER A 747 -31.74 -19.49 31.95
N GLN A 748 -30.49 -19.84 31.65
CA GLN A 748 -29.49 -20.35 32.61
C GLN A 748 -28.79 -19.25 33.42
N GLY A 749 -29.17 -17.98 33.22
CA GLY A 749 -28.67 -16.83 33.98
C GLY A 749 -27.35 -16.24 33.46
N TYR A 750 -27.02 -16.41 32.18
CA TYR A 750 -25.96 -15.62 31.56
C TYR A 750 -26.47 -14.21 31.24
N ASP A 751 -25.67 -13.19 31.57
CA ASP A 751 -25.99 -11.78 31.32
C ASP A 751 -25.66 -11.35 29.88
N ALA A 752 -24.71 -12.03 29.23
CA ALA A 752 -24.35 -11.81 27.83
C ALA A 752 -23.82 -13.09 27.16
N VAL A 753 -23.88 -13.13 25.83
CA VAL A 753 -23.40 -14.24 25.01
C VAL A 753 -22.46 -13.74 23.92
N PHE A 754 -21.32 -14.41 23.72
CA PHE A 754 -20.45 -14.22 22.57
C PHE A 754 -20.49 -15.45 21.66
N LEU A 755 -20.75 -15.23 20.37
CA LEU A 755 -20.77 -16.27 19.34
C LEU A 755 -19.48 -16.24 18.52
N GLY A 756 -18.67 -17.29 18.64
CA GLY A 756 -17.38 -17.46 17.97
C GLY A 756 -17.18 -18.86 17.38
N TYR A 757 -18.26 -19.49 16.92
CA TYR A 757 -18.27 -20.89 16.47
C TYR A 757 -17.70 -21.13 15.05
N GLY A 758 -17.33 -20.06 14.33
CA GLY A 758 -16.56 -20.14 13.08
C GLY A 758 -17.31 -20.67 11.85
N ALA A 759 -16.55 -20.99 10.79
CA ALA A 759 -17.05 -21.49 9.50
C ALA A 759 -16.45 -22.87 9.20
N ARG A 760 -17.16 -23.94 9.59
CA ARG A 760 -16.63 -25.32 9.60
C ARG A 760 -17.10 -26.20 8.43
N GLN A 761 -18.01 -25.73 7.60
CA GLN A 761 -18.57 -26.53 6.50
C GLN A 761 -17.71 -26.35 5.23
N GLY A 762 -17.28 -27.44 4.60
CA GLY A 762 -16.55 -27.38 3.33
C GLY A 762 -17.47 -26.96 2.19
N SER A 763 -16.96 -26.15 1.24
CA SER A 763 -17.69 -25.81 0.03
C SER A 763 -17.55 -26.92 -1.03
N LEU A 764 -18.65 -27.23 -1.72
CA LEU A 764 -18.67 -28.11 -2.90
C LEU A 764 -18.28 -27.33 -4.16
N LEU A 765 -17.70 -28.02 -5.15
CA LEU A 765 -17.22 -27.43 -6.40
C LEU A 765 -18.37 -26.95 -7.30
N GLY A 766 -19.54 -27.59 -7.21
CA GLY A 766 -20.71 -27.32 -8.05
C GLY A 766 -20.52 -27.79 -9.49
N ILE A 767 -19.78 -28.89 -9.69
CA ILE A 767 -19.44 -29.44 -11.02
C ILE A 767 -20.34 -30.61 -11.40
N ALA A 768 -20.38 -30.96 -12.69
CA ALA A 768 -21.18 -32.09 -13.15
C ALA A 768 -20.68 -33.41 -12.53
N GLY A 769 -21.59 -34.31 -12.16
CA GLY A 769 -21.24 -35.62 -11.58
C GLY A 769 -20.61 -35.55 -10.18
N GLU A 770 -20.60 -34.38 -9.52
CA GLU A 770 -20.07 -34.25 -8.17
C GLU A 770 -20.92 -35.05 -7.17
N ASP A 771 -20.30 -36.08 -6.59
CA ASP A 771 -20.86 -36.91 -5.53
C ASP A 771 -19.95 -36.80 -4.29
N PRO A 772 -20.33 -35.99 -3.28
CA PRO A 772 -19.55 -35.83 -2.06
C PRO A 772 -19.45 -37.11 -1.20
N SER A 773 -20.22 -38.15 -1.53
CA SER A 773 -20.19 -39.46 -0.84
C SER A 773 -19.28 -40.48 -1.53
N ALA A 774 -18.76 -40.17 -2.72
CA ALA A 774 -17.86 -41.04 -3.45
C ALA A 774 -16.56 -41.28 -2.68
N ASP A 775 -16.08 -42.53 -2.68
CA ASP A 775 -14.78 -42.89 -2.11
C ASP A 775 -13.67 -42.16 -2.89
N GLY A 776 -12.75 -41.52 -2.17
CA GLY A 776 -11.71 -40.67 -2.73
C GLY A 776 -12.07 -39.18 -2.89
N TYR A 777 -13.33 -38.78 -2.69
CA TYR A 777 -13.72 -37.36 -2.69
C TYR A 777 -13.67 -36.78 -1.27
N TYR A 778 -13.01 -35.63 -1.10
CA TYR A 778 -12.98 -34.90 0.16
C TYR A 778 -13.22 -33.40 -0.05
N SER A 779 -13.88 -32.75 0.91
CA SER A 779 -13.67 -31.31 1.10
C SER A 779 -12.32 -31.07 1.78
N GLY A 780 -11.70 -29.91 1.55
CA GLY A 780 -10.41 -29.60 2.16
C GLY A 780 -10.41 -29.70 3.70
N ILE A 781 -11.52 -29.31 4.35
CA ILE A 781 -11.67 -29.43 5.81
C ILE A 781 -11.75 -30.89 6.24
N ASN A 782 -12.56 -31.70 5.56
CA ASN A 782 -12.74 -33.11 5.93
C ASN A 782 -11.43 -33.90 5.72
N PHE A 783 -10.69 -33.58 4.65
CA PHE A 783 -9.37 -34.14 4.40
C PHE A 783 -8.39 -33.79 5.52
N LEU A 784 -8.26 -32.50 5.86
CA LEU A 784 -7.35 -32.05 6.92
C LEU A 784 -7.76 -32.57 8.30
N ARG A 785 -9.06 -32.78 8.55
CA ARG A 785 -9.53 -33.48 9.74
C ARG A 785 -9.08 -34.95 9.76
N ALA A 786 -9.19 -35.67 8.64
CA ALA A 786 -8.68 -37.04 8.55
C ALA A 786 -7.16 -37.10 8.77
N VAL A 787 -6.40 -36.14 8.24
CA VAL A 787 -4.98 -35.96 8.53
C VAL A 787 -4.74 -35.72 10.02
N HIS A 788 -5.50 -34.81 10.64
CA HIS A 788 -5.42 -34.55 12.07
C HIS A 788 -5.67 -35.83 12.88
N ASP A 789 -6.71 -36.58 12.54
CA ASP A 789 -7.10 -37.78 13.26
C ASP A 789 -6.03 -38.89 13.12
N GLN A 790 -5.37 -38.97 11.97
CA GLN A 790 -4.24 -39.87 11.75
C GLN A 790 -3.01 -39.50 12.57
N VAL A 791 -2.68 -38.22 12.64
CA VAL A 791 -1.48 -37.75 13.36
C VAL A 791 -1.69 -37.76 14.87
N GLU A 792 -2.84 -37.29 15.35
CA GLU A 792 -3.13 -37.13 16.78
C GLU A 792 -3.61 -38.45 17.40
N TYR A 793 -4.55 -39.14 16.75
CA TYR A 793 -5.22 -40.31 17.30
C TYR A 793 -4.75 -41.62 16.65
N HIS A 794 -3.79 -41.57 15.73
CA HIS A 794 -3.23 -42.75 15.06
C HIS A 794 -4.29 -43.55 14.30
N ILE A 795 -5.36 -42.89 13.84
CA ILE A 795 -6.39 -43.49 13.00
C ILE A 795 -5.79 -43.74 11.61
N PRO A 796 -5.75 -44.97 11.08
CA PRO A 796 -5.13 -45.25 9.79
C PRO A 796 -5.75 -44.43 8.65
N PHE A 797 -4.93 -43.62 7.99
CA PHE A 797 -5.30 -42.85 6.81
C PHE A 797 -4.06 -42.67 5.93
N GLU A 798 -4.04 -43.34 4.79
CA GLU A 798 -2.94 -43.32 3.82
C GLU A 798 -3.50 -43.08 2.43
N LEU A 799 -2.71 -42.42 1.57
CA LEU A 799 -3.09 -42.18 0.18
C LEU A 799 -2.27 -43.06 -0.74
N LYS A 800 -2.94 -43.77 -1.65
CA LYS A 800 -2.30 -44.61 -2.68
C LYS A 800 -2.76 -44.17 -4.05
N GLY A 801 -1.85 -43.63 -4.86
CA GLY A 801 -2.15 -43.14 -6.21
C GLY A 801 -2.02 -41.63 -6.36
N GLU A 802 -2.75 -41.03 -7.31
CA GLU A 802 -2.65 -39.61 -7.65
C GLU A 802 -3.74 -38.78 -6.96
N VAL A 803 -3.36 -37.61 -6.44
CA VAL A 803 -4.25 -36.70 -5.70
C VAL A 803 -4.37 -35.38 -6.44
N VAL A 804 -5.60 -34.93 -6.68
CA VAL A 804 -5.91 -33.60 -7.23
C VAL A 804 -6.52 -32.74 -6.13
N VAL A 805 -5.94 -31.58 -5.87
CA VAL A 805 -6.46 -30.56 -4.94
C VAL A 805 -6.90 -29.34 -5.72
N VAL A 806 -8.17 -28.95 -5.59
CA VAL A 806 -8.73 -27.78 -6.27
C VAL A 806 -8.76 -26.59 -5.33
N GLY A 807 -8.04 -25.53 -5.67
CA GLY A 807 -7.92 -24.32 -4.86
C GLY A 807 -6.48 -23.83 -4.73
N ALA A 808 -6.29 -22.64 -4.14
CA ALA A 808 -4.95 -22.06 -3.95
C ALA A 808 -4.80 -21.20 -2.68
N GLY A 809 -5.69 -21.37 -1.70
CA GLY A 809 -5.52 -20.74 -0.38
C GLY A 809 -4.62 -21.57 0.55
N ASN A 810 -4.39 -21.10 1.77
CA ASN A 810 -3.60 -21.82 2.76
C ASN A 810 -4.12 -23.25 3.01
N VAL A 811 -5.45 -23.43 3.03
CA VAL A 811 -6.08 -24.77 3.13
C VAL A 811 -5.65 -25.67 1.98
N ALA A 812 -5.55 -25.15 0.75
CA ALA A 812 -5.10 -25.94 -0.40
C ALA A 812 -3.62 -26.31 -0.28
N MET A 813 -2.76 -25.38 0.18
CA MET A 813 -1.35 -25.67 0.46
C MET A 813 -1.19 -26.72 1.55
N ASP A 814 -1.97 -26.61 2.63
CA ASP A 814 -1.98 -27.59 3.72
C ASP A 814 -2.44 -28.97 3.21
N CYS A 815 -3.43 -29.03 2.30
CA CYS A 815 -3.90 -30.28 1.69
C CYS A 815 -2.82 -30.92 0.82
N VAL A 816 -2.22 -30.20 -0.12
CA VAL A 816 -1.21 -30.79 -1.04
C VAL A 816 0.01 -31.27 -0.30
N ARG A 817 0.51 -30.49 0.67
CA ARG A 817 1.69 -30.85 1.47
C ARG A 817 1.42 -32.02 2.42
N SER A 818 0.19 -32.12 2.94
CA SER A 818 -0.21 -33.28 3.74
C SER A 818 -0.38 -34.53 2.88
N ALA A 819 -0.92 -34.40 1.66
CA ALA A 819 -1.06 -35.51 0.73
C ALA A 819 0.29 -36.14 0.36
N VAL A 820 1.32 -35.31 0.13
CA VAL A 820 2.71 -35.78 -0.07
C VAL A 820 3.19 -36.60 1.12
N ARG A 821 2.93 -36.15 2.35
CA ARG A 821 3.35 -36.84 3.59
C ARG A 821 2.59 -38.15 3.85
N LEU A 822 1.36 -38.25 3.36
CA LEU A 822 0.53 -39.47 3.46
C LEU A 822 0.87 -40.53 2.39
N GLY A 823 1.89 -40.31 1.57
CA GLY A 823 2.37 -41.31 0.61
C GLY A 823 1.75 -41.24 -0.78
N ALA A 824 1.04 -40.15 -1.13
CA ALA A 824 0.53 -39.96 -2.48
C ALA A 824 1.68 -40.05 -3.51
N SER A 825 1.46 -40.81 -4.59
CA SER A 825 2.47 -41.01 -5.63
C SER A 825 2.74 -39.74 -6.43
N LYS A 826 1.71 -38.90 -6.60
CA LYS A 826 1.77 -37.60 -7.26
C LYS A 826 0.67 -36.69 -6.75
N VAL A 827 0.99 -35.42 -6.57
CA VAL A 827 0.04 -34.42 -6.05
C VAL A 827 -0.06 -33.25 -7.02
N HIS A 828 -1.29 -32.95 -7.42
CA HIS A 828 -1.65 -31.92 -8.38
C HIS A 828 -2.45 -30.82 -7.70
N LEU A 829 -2.04 -29.57 -7.84
CA LEU A 829 -2.83 -28.41 -7.45
C LEU A 829 -3.47 -27.78 -8.68
N VAL A 830 -4.79 -27.68 -8.70
CA VAL A 830 -5.57 -27.07 -9.78
C VAL A 830 -6.09 -25.72 -9.33
N TYR A 831 -5.73 -24.67 -10.06
CA TYR A 831 -6.17 -23.32 -9.78
C TYR A 831 -6.65 -22.60 -11.02
N ARG A 832 -7.85 -22.05 -10.93
CA ARG A 832 -8.53 -21.39 -12.04
C ARG A 832 -7.89 -20.07 -12.51
N ARG A 833 -6.99 -19.46 -11.71
CA ARG A 833 -6.27 -18.22 -12.07
C ARG A 833 -4.77 -18.46 -12.18
N THR A 834 -4.00 -17.38 -12.27
CA THR A 834 -2.53 -17.44 -12.38
C THR A 834 -1.87 -17.74 -11.03
N ARG A 835 -0.59 -18.10 -11.05
CA ARG A 835 0.22 -18.31 -9.84
C ARG A 835 0.29 -17.06 -8.95
N ASP A 836 0.38 -15.88 -9.56
CA ASP A 836 0.48 -14.61 -8.82
C ASP A 836 -0.84 -14.21 -8.15
N ASP A 837 -1.97 -14.80 -8.59
CA ASP A 837 -3.29 -14.59 -7.98
C ASP A 837 -3.55 -15.47 -6.75
N MET A 838 -2.63 -16.39 -6.42
CA MET A 838 -2.83 -17.35 -5.33
C MET A 838 -2.91 -16.63 -3.97
N PRO A 839 -3.98 -16.84 -3.18
CA PRO A 839 -4.15 -16.17 -1.89
C PRO A 839 -3.37 -16.80 -0.73
N ALA A 840 -2.70 -17.94 -0.93
CA ALA A 840 -1.87 -18.57 0.10
C ALA A 840 -0.62 -17.73 0.42
N ASP A 841 -0.04 -17.96 1.61
CA ASP A 841 1.24 -17.36 1.94
C ASP A 841 2.33 -17.86 0.97
N HIS A 842 3.15 -16.95 0.46
CA HIS A 842 4.14 -17.25 -0.59
C HIS A 842 5.15 -18.31 -0.16
N GLU A 843 5.56 -18.28 1.11
CA GLU A 843 6.46 -19.30 1.68
C GLU A 843 5.85 -20.71 1.63
N GLU A 844 4.52 -20.82 1.75
CA GLU A 844 3.82 -22.11 1.67
C GLU A 844 3.72 -22.61 0.23
N ILE A 845 3.56 -21.70 -0.73
CA ILE A 845 3.57 -22.02 -2.17
C ILE A 845 4.95 -22.54 -2.58
N GLU A 846 6.01 -21.83 -2.20
CA GLU A 846 7.39 -22.26 -2.47
C GLU A 846 7.73 -23.58 -1.78
N ALA A 847 7.26 -23.79 -0.55
CA ALA A 847 7.47 -25.04 0.17
C ALA A 847 6.76 -26.23 -0.53
N ALA A 848 5.52 -26.05 -0.98
CA ALA A 848 4.79 -27.07 -1.73
C ALA A 848 5.48 -27.42 -3.06
N GLU A 849 6.03 -26.43 -3.76
CA GLU A 849 6.79 -26.62 -4.99
C GLU A 849 8.09 -27.42 -4.74
N LYS A 850 8.84 -27.07 -3.68
CA LYS A 850 10.04 -27.82 -3.26
C LYS A 850 9.73 -29.25 -2.85
N GLU A 851 8.55 -29.50 -2.27
CA GLU A 851 8.06 -30.83 -1.89
C GLU A 851 7.50 -31.64 -3.08
N GLY A 852 7.55 -31.11 -4.32
CA GLY A 852 7.24 -31.84 -5.55
C GLY A 852 5.79 -31.72 -6.03
N VAL A 853 5.00 -30.78 -5.50
CA VAL A 853 3.62 -30.53 -5.94
C VAL A 853 3.60 -29.93 -7.36
N VAL A 854 2.75 -30.47 -8.24
CA VAL A 854 2.60 -29.99 -9.63
C VAL A 854 1.45 -28.99 -9.72
N PHE A 855 1.73 -27.78 -10.18
CA PHE A 855 0.76 -26.69 -10.26
C PHE A 855 0.13 -26.56 -11.66
N HIS A 856 -1.18 -26.69 -11.74
CA HIS A 856 -2.01 -26.46 -12.92
C HIS A 856 -2.77 -25.15 -12.75
N CYS A 857 -2.12 -24.03 -13.11
CA CYS A 857 -2.76 -22.72 -13.14
C CYS A 857 -3.61 -22.56 -14.40
N LEU A 858 -4.56 -21.62 -14.37
CA LEU A 858 -5.52 -21.40 -15.46
C LEU A 858 -6.27 -22.69 -15.86
N ASN A 859 -6.59 -23.53 -14.88
CA ASN A 859 -7.37 -24.75 -15.07
C ASN A 859 -8.49 -24.81 -14.05
N ASN A 860 -9.69 -25.22 -14.46
CA ASN A 860 -10.83 -25.36 -13.58
C ASN A 860 -11.54 -26.70 -13.81
N PRO A 861 -11.94 -27.44 -12.77
CA PRO A 861 -12.70 -28.68 -12.96
C PRO A 861 -14.10 -28.38 -13.53
N SER A 862 -14.58 -29.23 -14.44
CA SER A 862 -15.90 -29.17 -15.08
C SER A 862 -16.79 -30.36 -14.72
N ARG A 863 -16.20 -31.55 -14.51
CA ARG A 863 -16.94 -32.78 -14.18
C ARG A 863 -16.11 -33.75 -13.33
N LEU A 864 -16.74 -34.36 -12.32
CA LEU A 864 -16.17 -35.47 -11.56
C LEU A 864 -16.49 -36.81 -12.25
N ILE A 865 -15.52 -37.72 -12.29
CA ILE A 865 -15.66 -39.05 -12.89
C ILE A 865 -15.51 -40.08 -11.77
N CYS A 866 -16.58 -40.85 -11.58
CA CYS A 866 -16.63 -41.93 -10.61
C CYS A 866 -17.02 -43.25 -11.27
N GLU A 867 -16.35 -44.34 -10.87
CA GLU A 867 -16.68 -45.71 -11.26
C GLU A 867 -16.95 -46.51 -9.99
N ASN A 868 -18.08 -47.24 -9.93
CA ASN A 868 -18.50 -48.03 -8.77
C ASN A 868 -18.51 -47.24 -7.43
N GLY A 869 -18.84 -45.95 -7.48
CA GLY A 869 -18.87 -45.08 -6.30
C GLY A 869 -17.50 -44.59 -5.82
N ARG A 870 -16.43 -44.77 -6.60
CA ARG A 870 -15.07 -44.29 -6.30
C ARG A 870 -14.58 -43.32 -7.37
N VAL A 871 -13.85 -42.28 -6.97
CA VAL A 871 -13.21 -41.33 -7.88
C VAL A 871 -12.15 -42.03 -8.74
N THR A 872 -12.21 -41.82 -10.05
CA THR A 872 -11.21 -42.32 -11.01
C THR A 872 -10.60 -41.21 -11.88
N GLY A 873 -11.19 -40.02 -11.87
CA GLY A 873 -10.64 -38.87 -12.56
C GLY A 873 -11.47 -37.60 -12.42
N VAL A 874 -10.94 -36.51 -12.95
CA VAL A 874 -11.61 -35.21 -13.04
C VAL A 874 -11.42 -34.63 -14.44
N GLU A 875 -12.51 -34.19 -15.05
CA GLU A 875 -12.48 -33.40 -16.28
C GLU A 875 -12.17 -31.95 -15.92
N MET A 876 -11.22 -31.36 -16.63
CA MET A 876 -10.79 -29.98 -16.45
C MET A 876 -10.96 -29.21 -17.76
N VAL A 877 -11.24 -27.92 -17.62
CA VAL A 877 -11.28 -26.95 -18.72
C VAL A 877 -10.17 -25.93 -18.53
N GLU A 878 -9.51 -25.56 -19.63
CA GLU A 878 -8.52 -24.49 -19.62
C GLU A 878 -9.21 -23.13 -19.49
N MET A 879 -8.58 -22.22 -18.76
CA MET A 879 -9.05 -20.87 -18.54
C MET A 879 -8.14 -19.88 -19.29
N ARG A 880 -8.70 -18.80 -19.81
CA ARG A 880 -7.91 -17.66 -20.30
C ARG A 880 -8.22 -16.39 -19.51
N GLN A 881 -7.21 -15.54 -19.37
CA GLN A 881 -7.34 -14.27 -18.69
C GLN A 881 -8.04 -13.25 -19.61
N THR A 882 -9.13 -12.66 -19.12
CA THR A 882 -9.93 -11.66 -19.83
C THR A 882 -9.73 -10.24 -19.30
N GLY A 883 -9.08 -10.10 -18.14
CA GLY A 883 -8.84 -8.83 -17.48
C GLY A 883 -8.37 -9.00 -16.04
N THR A 884 -8.65 -7.99 -15.21
CA THR A 884 -8.33 -7.99 -13.78
C THR A 884 -9.54 -7.47 -13.00
N ASP A 885 -9.86 -8.05 -11.85
CA ASP A 885 -10.95 -7.61 -10.98
C ASP A 885 -10.54 -6.39 -10.15
N SER A 886 -11.49 -5.78 -9.43
CA SER A 886 -11.26 -4.61 -8.56
C SER A 886 -10.28 -4.87 -7.41
N ARG A 887 -9.91 -6.12 -7.15
CA ARG A 887 -8.90 -6.53 -6.17
C ARG A 887 -7.55 -6.85 -6.82
N GLY A 888 -7.41 -6.55 -8.12
CA GLY A 888 -6.18 -6.80 -8.88
C GLY A 888 -5.97 -8.26 -9.28
N ARG A 889 -6.98 -9.14 -9.15
CA ARG A 889 -6.85 -10.56 -9.50
C ARG A 889 -7.34 -10.83 -10.91
N SER A 890 -6.73 -11.77 -11.62
CA SER A 890 -7.14 -12.10 -12.99
C SER A 890 -8.63 -12.46 -13.10
N GLN A 891 -9.34 -11.78 -14.00
CA GLN A 891 -10.63 -12.25 -14.51
C GLN A 891 -10.37 -13.35 -15.52
N ILE A 892 -11.17 -14.41 -15.45
CA ILE A 892 -10.96 -15.64 -16.20
C ILE A 892 -12.25 -16.07 -16.89
N GLU A 893 -12.11 -16.65 -18.06
CA GLU A 893 -13.19 -17.36 -18.75
C GLU A 893 -12.72 -18.72 -19.24
N SER A 894 -13.62 -19.70 -19.32
CA SER A 894 -13.31 -21.02 -19.84
C SER A 894 -13.08 -20.96 -21.35
N ILE A 895 -12.19 -21.81 -21.84
CA ILE A 895 -11.94 -22.02 -23.28
C ILE A 895 -12.77 -23.23 -23.72
N PRO A 896 -13.90 -23.06 -24.41
CA PRO A 896 -14.72 -24.20 -24.85
C PRO A 896 -13.94 -25.12 -25.78
N GLY A 897 -14.10 -26.44 -25.62
CA GLY A 897 -13.39 -27.44 -26.43
C GLY A 897 -11.99 -27.81 -25.91
N SER A 898 -11.58 -27.25 -24.77
CA SER A 898 -10.32 -27.59 -24.09
C SER A 898 -10.47 -28.68 -23.03
N GLU A 899 -11.65 -29.29 -22.91
CA GLU A 899 -11.98 -30.24 -21.86
C GLU A 899 -11.10 -31.49 -21.94
N ARG A 900 -10.43 -31.82 -20.83
CA ARG A 900 -9.50 -32.96 -20.74
C ARG A 900 -9.65 -33.67 -19.41
N VAL A 901 -9.60 -35.00 -19.45
CA VAL A 901 -9.66 -35.84 -18.26
C VAL A 901 -8.26 -36.05 -17.69
N MET A 902 -8.10 -35.74 -16.41
CA MET A 902 -6.95 -36.13 -15.60
C MET A 902 -7.37 -37.31 -14.72
N ALA A 903 -6.69 -38.45 -14.88
CA ALA A 903 -6.88 -39.59 -14.01
C ALA A 903 -6.40 -39.24 -12.59
N CYS A 904 -7.18 -39.59 -11.58
CA CYS A 904 -6.81 -39.42 -10.18
C CYS A 904 -7.64 -40.33 -9.28
N ASP A 905 -7.04 -40.78 -8.17
CA ASP A 905 -7.70 -41.62 -7.17
C ASP A 905 -8.40 -40.79 -6.10
N TYR A 906 -7.96 -39.54 -5.92
CA TYR A 906 -8.47 -38.64 -4.90
C TYR A 906 -8.70 -37.23 -5.45
N LEU A 907 -9.86 -36.64 -5.13
CA LEU A 907 -10.16 -35.24 -5.40
C LEU A 907 -10.46 -34.51 -4.09
N ILE A 908 -9.72 -33.42 -3.83
CA ILE A 908 -9.88 -32.60 -2.63
C ILE A 908 -10.35 -31.19 -3.01
N ALA A 909 -11.58 -30.85 -2.67
CA ALA A 909 -12.17 -29.53 -2.90
C ALA A 909 -11.76 -28.53 -1.79
N ALA A 910 -10.68 -27.78 -2.01
CA ALA A 910 -10.13 -26.78 -1.10
C ALA A 910 -10.48 -25.34 -1.52
N ILE A 911 -11.74 -25.11 -1.91
CA ILE A 911 -12.21 -23.84 -2.50
C ILE A 911 -12.89 -22.88 -1.50
N GLY A 912 -12.97 -23.23 -0.23
CA GLY A 912 -13.50 -22.36 0.83
C GLY A 912 -14.32 -23.09 1.89
N GLN A 913 -14.73 -22.33 2.90
CA GLN A 913 -15.50 -22.80 4.04
C GLN A 913 -16.76 -21.94 4.20
N GLN A 914 -17.80 -22.51 4.82
CA GLN A 914 -19.09 -21.87 5.05
C GLN A 914 -19.52 -22.04 6.50
N VAL A 915 -20.37 -21.13 6.95
CA VAL A 915 -21.04 -21.22 8.24
C VAL A 915 -22.17 -22.24 8.12
N ASP A 916 -22.25 -23.12 9.12
CA ASP A 916 -23.30 -24.14 9.21
C ASP A 916 -24.65 -23.45 9.49
N ARG A 917 -25.52 -23.41 8.46
CA ARG A 917 -26.82 -22.71 8.51
C ARG A 917 -27.78 -23.28 9.56
N GLY A 918 -27.56 -24.52 10.02
CA GLY A 918 -28.37 -25.13 11.08
C GLY A 918 -27.97 -24.73 12.49
N THR A 919 -26.93 -23.89 12.66
CA THR A 919 -26.42 -23.52 13.99
C THR A 919 -27.35 -22.56 14.74
N LEU A 920 -28.02 -21.66 14.03
CA LEU A 920 -28.95 -20.67 14.59
C LEU A 920 -30.36 -20.92 14.06
N SER A 921 -31.35 -20.77 14.93
CA SER A 921 -32.76 -20.80 14.53
C SER A 921 -33.32 -19.37 14.40
N PRO A 922 -34.43 -19.16 13.67
CA PRO A 922 -35.12 -17.87 13.66
C PRO A 922 -35.52 -17.37 15.07
N ASP A 923 -35.82 -18.30 15.99
CA ASP A 923 -36.21 -17.99 17.37
C ASP A 923 -35.05 -17.43 18.21
N ASP A 924 -33.81 -17.58 17.75
CA ASP A 924 -32.65 -16.95 18.39
C ASP A 924 -32.63 -15.43 18.19
N GLY A 925 -33.41 -14.87 17.25
CA GLY A 925 -33.52 -13.42 17.03
C GLY A 925 -32.25 -12.77 16.43
N ILE A 926 -31.41 -13.55 15.76
CA ILE A 926 -30.12 -13.11 15.21
C ILE A 926 -30.17 -13.08 13.68
N THR A 927 -29.91 -11.91 13.11
CA THR A 927 -29.86 -11.73 11.65
C THR A 927 -28.58 -12.32 11.07
N VAL A 928 -28.73 -13.08 9.97
CA VAL A 928 -27.64 -13.62 9.18
C VAL A 928 -27.76 -13.16 7.73
N ASN A 929 -26.63 -12.96 7.07
CA ASN A 929 -26.59 -12.57 5.67
C ASN A 929 -26.82 -13.77 4.73
N ARG A 930 -26.84 -13.52 3.41
CA ARG A 930 -27.05 -14.57 2.39
C ARG A 930 -26.03 -15.73 2.41
N TYR A 931 -24.87 -15.53 3.03
CA TYR A 931 -23.80 -16.53 3.18
C TYR A 931 -23.90 -17.29 4.51
N GLY A 932 -24.92 -17.01 5.34
CA GLY A 932 -25.11 -17.62 6.66
C GLY A 932 -24.18 -17.04 7.73
N CYS A 933 -23.47 -15.93 7.45
CA CYS A 933 -22.65 -15.25 8.46
C CYS A 933 -23.53 -14.30 9.28
N ILE A 934 -23.25 -14.18 10.58
CA ILE A 934 -23.96 -13.29 11.51
C ILE A 934 -23.68 -11.83 11.13
N GLU A 935 -24.74 -11.03 11.04
CA GLU A 935 -24.63 -9.58 10.87
C GLU A 935 -24.42 -8.91 12.22
N VAL A 936 -23.44 -8.01 12.29
CA VAL A 936 -23.10 -7.25 13.50
C VAL A 936 -22.86 -5.79 13.17
N ASP A 937 -22.99 -4.95 14.18
CA ASP A 937 -22.43 -3.61 14.14
C ASP A 937 -20.89 -3.72 13.98
N PRO A 938 -20.27 -3.10 12.96
CA PRO A 938 -18.83 -3.25 12.70
C PRO A 938 -17.95 -2.63 13.80
N ASP A 939 -18.50 -1.72 14.61
CA ASP A 939 -17.81 -0.97 15.65
C ASP A 939 -17.99 -1.58 17.03
N THR A 940 -19.14 -2.14 17.34
CA THR A 940 -19.41 -2.73 18.67
C THR A 940 -19.40 -4.27 18.64
N LEU A 941 -19.58 -4.88 17.46
CA LEU A 941 -19.79 -6.32 17.27
C LEU A 941 -21.08 -6.85 17.93
N GLU A 942 -22.02 -5.96 18.23
CA GLU A 942 -23.38 -6.34 18.67
C GLU A 942 -24.15 -6.95 17.50
N THR A 943 -24.89 -8.03 17.78
CA THR A 943 -25.83 -8.61 16.83
C THR A 943 -27.18 -7.89 16.88
N SER A 944 -28.14 -8.31 16.07
CA SER A 944 -29.54 -7.84 16.16
C SER A 944 -30.23 -8.18 17.48
N ARG A 945 -29.69 -9.12 18.29
CA ARG A 945 -30.21 -9.47 19.60
C ARG A 945 -29.40 -8.80 20.71
N THR A 946 -30.08 -8.00 21.53
CA THR A 946 -29.50 -7.33 22.70
C THR A 946 -28.80 -8.31 23.63
N GLY A 947 -27.59 -7.96 24.07
CA GLY A 947 -26.76 -8.80 24.94
C GLY A 947 -26.05 -9.96 24.22
N VAL A 948 -26.19 -10.07 22.89
CA VAL A 948 -25.49 -11.06 22.08
C VAL A 948 -24.52 -10.37 21.13
N PHE A 949 -23.26 -10.83 21.17
CA PHE A 949 -22.14 -10.35 20.37
C PHE A 949 -21.61 -11.49 19.51
N ALA A 950 -20.97 -11.17 18.39
CA ALA A 950 -20.37 -12.20 17.54
C ALA A 950 -19.05 -11.75 16.93
N GLY A 951 -18.15 -12.70 16.65
CA GLY A 951 -16.87 -12.42 16.02
C GLY A 951 -16.12 -13.65 15.54
N GLY A 952 -15.12 -13.43 14.70
CA GLY A 952 -14.40 -14.48 14.00
C GLY A 952 -15.09 -14.90 12.70
N ASP A 953 -14.79 -16.11 12.25
CA ASP A 953 -15.18 -16.55 10.90
C ASP A 953 -16.71 -16.71 10.73
N CYS A 954 -17.49 -16.79 11.82
CA CYS A 954 -18.95 -16.79 11.75
C CYS A 954 -19.55 -15.40 11.42
N VAL A 955 -18.75 -14.33 11.48
CA VAL A 955 -19.11 -12.97 11.06
C VAL A 955 -18.41 -12.60 9.75
N LEU A 956 -17.10 -12.82 9.69
CA LEU A 956 -16.25 -12.39 8.57
C LEU A 956 -16.31 -13.32 7.35
N GLY A 957 -16.82 -14.54 7.51
CA GLY A 957 -16.44 -15.67 6.68
C GLY A 957 -15.01 -16.16 6.99
N PRO A 958 -14.55 -17.27 6.39
CA PRO A 958 -13.23 -17.82 6.66
C PRO A 958 -12.13 -16.84 6.29
N LEU A 959 -11.34 -16.41 7.28
CA LEU A 959 -10.26 -15.43 7.08
C LEU A 959 -8.94 -15.91 7.71
N THR A 960 -8.41 -15.22 8.72
CA THR A 960 -7.13 -15.56 9.36
C THR A 960 -7.29 -15.55 10.87
N LEU A 961 -6.57 -16.42 11.57
CA LEU A 961 -6.61 -16.54 13.03
C LEU A 961 -6.46 -15.20 13.76
N ILE A 962 -5.57 -14.32 13.31
CA ILE A 962 -5.30 -13.02 13.95
C ILE A 962 -6.47 -12.03 13.84
N HIS A 963 -7.27 -12.10 12.76
CA HIS A 963 -8.49 -11.30 12.61
C HIS A 963 -9.57 -11.78 13.59
N ALA A 964 -9.74 -13.11 13.70
CA ALA A 964 -10.68 -13.71 14.63
C ALA A 964 -10.37 -13.34 16.08
N MET A 965 -9.10 -13.42 16.50
CA MET A 965 -8.67 -12.96 17.83
C MET A 965 -8.86 -11.45 18.02
N GLY A 966 -8.62 -10.64 16.98
CA GLY A 966 -8.87 -9.19 17.02
C GLY A 966 -10.34 -8.87 17.31
N GLN A 967 -11.28 -9.55 16.64
CA GLN A 967 -12.72 -9.41 16.93
C GLN A 967 -13.09 -9.96 18.32
N GLY A 968 -12.48 -11.07 18.76
CA GLY A 968 -12.71 -11.59 20.11
C GLY A 968 -12.32 -10.59 21.21
N ALA A 969 -11.15 -9.95 21.09
CA ALA A 969 -10.72 -8.91 22.02
C ALA A 969 -11.61 -7.67 21.99
N LYS A 970 -12.07 -7.28 20.79
CA LYS A 970 -12.99 -6.16 20.58
C LYS A 970 -14.36 -6.44 21.23
N ALA A 971 -14.93 -7.61 20.99
CA ALA A 971 -16.21 -8.01 21.55
C ALA A 971 -16.16 -8.12 23.09
N ALA A 972 -15.06 -8.63 23.66
CA ALA A 972 -14.89 -8.65 25.12
C ALA A 972 -15.01 -7.26 25.74
N HIS A 973 -14.45 -6.23 25.10
CA HIS A 973 -14.61 -4.86 25.57
C HIS A 973 -16.06 -4.39 25.46
N SER A 974 -16.71 -4.60 24.32
CA SER A 974 -18.11 -4.24 24.11
C SER A 974 -19.04 -4.91 25.13
N ILE A 975 -18.79 -6.19 25.45
CA ILE A 975 -19.50 -6.93 26.49
C ILE A 975 -19.30 -6.28 27.86
N VAL A 976 -18.07 -5.92 28.23
CA VAL A 976 -17.80 -5.21 29.50
C VAL A 976 -18.58 -3.90 29.58
N GLN A 977 -18.63 -3.14 28.47
CA GLN A 977 -19.37 -1.89 28.42
C GLN A 977 -20.88 -2.13 28.55
N TYR A 978 -21.42 -3.08 27.81
CA TYR A 978 -22.82 -3.49 27.88
C TYR A 978 -23.21 -3.93 29.31
N LEU A 979 -22.40 -4.77 29.95
CA LEU A 979 -22.68 -5.27 31.31
C LEU A 979 -22.61 -4.17 32.38
N SER A 980 -21.83 -3.12 32.15
CA SER A 980 -21.63 -2.03 33.11
C SER A 980 -22.57 -0.84 32.88
N GLN A 981 -22.94 -0.55 31.63
CA GLN A 981 -23.68 0.66 31.22
C GLN A 981 -25.03 0.37 30.56
N GLY A 982 -25.31 -0.88 30.18
CA GLY A 982 -26.51 -1.27 29.42
C GLY A 982 -26.50 -0.87 27.94
N ARG A 983 -25.43 -0.21 27.47
CA ARG A 983 -25.21 0.23 26.08
C ARG A 983 -23.74 0.10 25.68
N VAL A 984 -23.45 0.07 24.39
CA VAL A 984 -22.08 0.09 23.85
C VAL A 984 -21.87 1.36 23.03
N THR A 985 -20.69 1.96 23.13
CA THR A 985 -20.31 3.14 22.33
C THR A 985 -18.99 2.87 21.62
N VAL A 986 -18.74 3.63 20.55
CA VAL A 986 -17.46 3.58 19.84
C VAL A 986 -16.35 4.05 20.75
N GLN A 987 -15.33 3.22 20.95
CA GLN A 987 -14.19 3.59 21.79
C GLN A 987 -13.37 4.73 21.17
N PRO A 988 -12.88 5.69 21.97
CA PRO A 988 -11.97 6.74 21.53
C PRO A 988 -10.76 6.22 20.73
N ARG A 989 -10.16 5.11 21.18
CA ARG A 989 -9.06 4.45 20.47
C ARG A 989 -9.46 3.94 19.09
N GLN A 990 -10.64 3.34 18.95
CA GLN A 990 -11.12 2.85 17.64
C GLN A 990 -11.45 4.00 16.70
N ARG A 991 -12.00 5.11 17.24
CA ARG A 991 -12.19 6.34 16.48
C ARG A 991 -10.88 6.88 15.94
N MET A 992 -9.86 6.98 16.79
CA MET A 992 -8.53 7.41 16.36
C MET A 992 -7.96 6.49 15.28
N GLN A 993 -8.07 5.17 15.43
CA GLN A 993 -7.60 4.21 14.41
C GLN A 993 -8.24 4.41 13.04
N ARG A 994 -9.55 4.67 13.00
CA ARG A 994 -10.26 5.01 11.75
C ARG A 994 -9.74 6.31 11.15
N LEU A 995 -9.63 7.35 11.97
CA LEU A 995 -9.08 8.64 11.54
C LEU A 995 -7.69 8.49 10.91
N LEU A 996 -6.81 7.69 11.53
CA LEU A 996 -5.47 7.41 10.99
C LEU A 996 -5.52 6.61 9.68
N ALA A 997 -6.43 5.65 9.56
CA ALA A 997 -6.57 4.78 8.38
C ALA A 997 -7.15 5.54 7.18
N ASP A 998 -8.26 6.25 7.37
CA ASP A 998 -8.98 7.00 6.34
C ASP A 998 -8.09 8.10 5.75
N ASN A 999 -7.29 8.74 6.60
CA ASN A 999 -6.33 9.79 6.21
C ASN A 999 -4.92 9.26 5.91
N ARG A 1000 -4.70 7.94 5.98
CA ARG A 1000 -3.41 7.27 5.71
C ARG A 1000 -2.22 7.89 6.45
N LEU A 1001 -2.41 8.31 7.70
CA LEU A 1001 -1.43 9.10 8.45
C LEU A 1001 -0.11 8.36 8.73
N LEU A 1002 -0.13 7.02 8.70
CA LEU A 1002 1.07 6.18 8.87
C LEU A 1002 1.73 5.76 7.56
N ALA A 1003 1.16 6.09 6.39
CA ALA A 1003 1.61 5.61 5.08
C ALA A 1003 2.85 6.32 4.51
N THR A 1004 3.54 7.17 5.28
CA THR A 1004 4.72 7.90 4.77
C THR A 1004 5.83 6.94 4.31
N GLY A 1005 6.06 6.94 2.99
CA GLY A 1005 6.96 6.02 2.27
C GLY A 1005 8.42 6.46 2.23
N SER A 1006 8.82 7.42 3.05
CA SER A 1006 10.21 7.84 3.20
C SER A 1006 10.72 7.56 4.60
N LEU A 1007 11.99 7.16 4.67
CA LEU A 1007 12.78 7.19 5.88
C LEU A 1007 13.60 8.46 5.81
N ASN A 1008 13.40 9.38 6.75
CA ASN A 1008 14.02 10.72 6.74
C ASN A 1008 15.56 10.70 6.91
N ARG A 1009 16.20 9.52 6.90
CA ARG A 1009 17.66 9.38 7.00
C ARG A 1009 18.14 8.02 6.48
N PRO A 1010 19.32 7.94 5.83
CA PRO A 1010 19.96 6.67 5.51
C PRO A 1010 20.16 5.81 6.76
N LEU A 1011 19.81 4.53 6.64
CA LEU A 1011 19.96 3.51 7.68
C LEU A 1011 20.93 2.44 7.18
N ALA A 1012 21.75 1.92 8.09
CA ALA A 1012 22.66 0.84 7.77
C ALA A 1012 21.86 -0.41 7.35
N ARG A 1013 22.22 -0.98 6.19
CA ARG A 1013 21.65 -2.24 5.71
C ARG A 1013 22.16 -3.40 6.56
N LYS A 1014 21.25 -4.32 6.91
CA LYS A 1014 21.49 -5.56 7.65
C LYS A 1014 20.64 -6.64 7.01
N ASN A 1015 21.26 -7.77 6.67
CA ASN A 1015 20.54 -8.92 6.12
C ASN A 1015 19.49 -9.40 7.13
N ARG A 1016 18.31 -9.76 6.63
CA ARG A 1016 17.29 -10.44 7.43
C ARG A 1016 17.78 -11.84 7.77
N PHE A 1017 17.58 -12.27 9.01
CA PHE A 1017 17.82 -13.66 9.37
C PHE A 1017 16.74 -14.56 8.74
N THR A 1018 17.15 -15.70 8.16
CA THR A 1018 16.22 -16.69 7.58
C THR A 1018 16.05 -17.82 8.58
N LEU A 1019 14.81 -18.24 8.83
CA LEU A 1019 14.54 -19.38 9.72
C LEU A 1019 15.21 -20.64 9.15
N PRO A 1020 15.91 -21.41 9.99
CA PRO A 1020 16.28 -22.77 9.61
C PRO A 1020 15.02 -23.62 9.46
N GLU A 1021 15.01 -24.50 8.47
CA GLU A 1021 13.92 -25.44 8.22
C GLU A 1021 14.49 -26.85 8.09
N LEU A 1022 13.69 -27.88 8.37
CA LEU A 1022 14.05 -29.28 8.09
C LEU A 1022 14.42 -29.47 6.60
N ASP A 1023 15.28 -30.42 6.28
CA ASP A 1023 15.60 -30.72 4.87
C ASP A 1023 14.35 -31.23 4.14
N VAL A 1024 14.22 -30.94 2.84
CA VAL A 1024 13.06 -31.37 2.05
C VAL A 1024 12.90 -32.90 2.08
N ALA A 1025 13.98 -33.66 2.03
CA ALA A 1025 13.93 -35.12 2.11
C ALA A 1025 13.40 -35.61 3.47
N GLU A 1026 13.70 -34.88 4.55
CA GLU A 1026 13.17 -35.18 5.89
C GLU A 1026 11.71 -34.73 6.05
N ARG A 1027 11.28 -33.69 5.34
CA ARG A 1027 9.87 -33.23 5.35
C ARG A 1027 8.92 -34.26 4.73
N VAL A 1028 9.40 -34.99 3.73
CA VAL A 1028 8.62 -35.99 2.99
C VAL A 1028 8.57 -37.28 3.81
N GLY A 1029 7.49 -37.47 4.57
CA GLY A 1029 7.22 -38.71 5.31
C GLY A 1029 7.00 -38.54 6.82
N ASN A 1030 7.02 -37.32 7.35
CA ASN A 1030 6.59 -37.07 8.72
C ASN A 1030 5.84 -35.74 8.88
N PHE A 1031 5.23 -35.55 10.04
CA PHE A 1031 4.51 -34.36 10.44
C PHE A 1031 5.26 -33.55 11.52
N SER A 1032 6.59 -33.70 11.61
CA SER A 1032 7.44 -32.92 12.52
C SER A 1032 7.44 -31.44 12.14
N GLU A 1033 7.60 -30.57 13.14
CA GLU A 1033 7.62 -29.11 12.94
C GLU A 1033 8.74 -28.71 11.97
N VAL A 1034 8.39 -28.07 10.84
CA VAL A 1034 9.35 -27.76 9.77
C VAL A 1034 10.24 -26.60 10.16
N GLU A 1035 9.65 -25.48 10.58
CA GLU A 1035 10.40 -24.30 11.01
C GLU A 1035 11.11 -24.58 12.34
N GLN A 1036 12.42 -24.39 12.37
CA GLN A 1036 13.25 -24.62 13.55
C GLN A 1036 13.32 -23.38 14.45
N VAL A 1037 13.71 -23.60 15.72
CA VAL A 1037 13.91 -22.53 16.70
C VAL A 1037 15.19 -21.74 16.39
N ILE A 1038 15.18 -20.45 16.73
CA ILE A 1038 16.37 -19.60 16.64
C ILE A 1038 17.08 -19.48 17.98
N THR A 1039 18.37 -19.21 17.93
CA THR A 1039 19.19 -18.90 19.11
C THR A 1039 18.88 -17.51 19.65
N GLN A 1040 19.29 -17.26 20.90
CA GLN A 1040 19.17 -15.95 21.53
C GLN A 1040 19.96 -14.86 20.78
N ALA A 1041 21.16 -15.19 20.28
CA ALA A 1041 22.00 -14.25 19.54
C ALA A 1041 21.34 -13.83 18.22
N GLU A 1042 20.75 -14.78 17.50
CA GLU A 1042 20.02 -14.51 16.25
C GLU A 1042 18.76 -13.68 16.50
N ALA A 1043 18.01 -13.98 17.56
CA ALA A 1043 16.85 -13.19 17.96
C ALA A 1043 17.24 -11.74 18.28
N TYR A 1044 18.37 -11.53 18.96
CA TYR A 1044 18.84 -10.18 19.28
C TYR A 1044 19.31 -9.43 18.05
N PHE A 1045 20.01 -10.10 17.15
CA PHE A 1045 20.41 -9.54 15.86
C PHE A 1045 19.19 -9.08 15.05
N GLU A 1046 18.18 -9.94 14.93
CA GLU A 1046 16.96 -9.62 14.18
C GLU A 1046 16.14 -8.51 14.88
N ALA A 1047 16.04 -8.56 16.22
CA ALA A 1047 15.40 -7.49 17.00
C ALA A 1047 16.10 -6.14 16.82
N ASP A 1048 17.43 -6.10 16.69
CA ASP A 1048 18.20 -4.87 16.47
C ASP A 1048 17.94 -4.21 15.11
N ARG A 1049 17.34 -4.93 14.14
CA ARG A 1049 16.90 -4.33 12.86
C ARG A 1049 15.69 -3.41 13.00
N CYS A 1050 14.89 -3.54 14.07
CA CYS A 1050 13.69 -2.75 14.29
C CYS A 1050 13.98 -1.25 14.49
N LEU A 1051 13.32 -0.42 13.69
CA LEU A 1051 13.50 1.04 13.67
C LEU A 1051 12.66 1.79 14.72
N ARG A 1052 11.85 1.06 15.50
CA ARG A 1052 10.93 1.60 16.52
C ARG A 1052 10.13 2.80 15.98
N CYS A 1053 9.32 2.53 14.95
CA CYS A 1053 8.58 3.51 14.14
C CYS A 1053 7.35 4.10 14.86
N TYR A 1054 7.42 4.33 16.17
CA TYR A 1054 6.31 4.93 16.89
C TYR A 1054 5.98 6.32 16.36
N ARG A 1055 4.69 6.64 16.41
CA ARG A 1055 4.06 7.92 16.15
C ARG A 1055 3.13 8.24 17.29
N ILE A 1056 3.09 9.51 17.64
CA ILE A 1056 2.20 10.04 18.66
C ILE A 1056 1.20 10.93 17.93
N TYR A 1057 -0.07 10.70 18.21
CA TYR A 1057 -1.19 11.54 17.83
C TYR A 1057 -1.87 12.00 19.10
N SER A 1058 -2.30 13.25 19.16
CA SER A 1058 -3.08 13.77 20.28
C SER A 1058 -4.28 14.54 19.76
N VAL A 1059 -5.40 14.41 20.44
CA VAL A 1059 -6.61 15.17 20.19
C VAL A 1059 -7.07 15.76 21.51
N ILE A 1060 -7.37 17.06 21.51
CA ILE A 1060 -8.03 17.79 22.59
C ILE A 1060 -9.47 18.00 22.17
N THR A 1061 -10.41 17.78 23.09
CA THR A 1061 -11.85 17.78 22.82
C THR A 1061 -12.59 18.78 23.71
N GLY A 1062 -13.88 19.02 23.43
CA GLY A 1062 -14.74 19.90 24.24
C GLY A 1062 -15.03 19.35 25.64
N ALA A 1063 -15.25 18.04 25.73
CA ALA A 1063 -15.55 17.32 26.96
C ALA A 1063 -14.64 16.09 27.14
N PRO A 1064 -14.48 15.55 28.37
CA PRO A 1064 -13.77 14.31 28.62
C PRO A 1064 -14.28 13.17 27.74
N LEU A 1065 -13.37 12.39 27.18
CA LEU A 1065 -13.73 11.18 26.44
C LEU A 1065 -14.09 10.10 27.45
N GLU A 1066 -15.31 9.57 27.36
CA GLU A 1066 -15.73 8.41 28.16
C GLU A 1066 -14.92 7.20 27.72
N ASP A 1067 -13.79 6.94 28.40
CA ASP A 1067 -13.18 5.62 28.33
C ASP A 1067 -14.11 4.64 29.06
N ALA A 1068 -14.71 3.73 28.29
CA ALA A 1068 -15.44 2.60 28.85
C ALA A 1068 -14.46 1.80 29.73
N VAL A 1069 -14.59 2.02 31.04
CA VAL A 1069 -13.75 1.55 32.14
C VAL A 1069 -12.44 2.32 32.30
N PRO A 1070 -12.21 3.03 33.43
CA PRO A 1070 -10.91 3.60 33.73
C PRO A 1070 -9.88 2.47 33.74
N THR A 1071 -8.93 2.52 32.82
CA THR A 1071 -7.69 1.76 32.99
C THR A 1071 -7.00 2.37 34.20
N ALA A 1072 -7.21 1.75 35.36
CA ALA A 1072 -6.38 1.99 36.51
C ALA A 1072 -4.92 1.94 36.02
N GLU A 1073 -4.24 3.06 36.17
CA GLU A 1073 -2.85 3.24 35.83
C GLU A 1073 -2.07 2.04 36.38
N CYS A 1074 -1.51 1.23 35.47
CA CYS A 1074 -0.47 0.27 35.85
C CYS A 1074 0.77 1.07 36.19
N ALA A 1075 0.88 1.44 37.48
CA ALA A 1075 2.16 1.58 38.16
C ALA A 1075 2.85 0.21 38.28
#